data_AF-A0A1W9V7S5-F1
#
_entry.id   AF-A0A1W9V7S5-F1
#
_cell.length_a   1.000
_cell.length_b   1.000
_cell.length_c   1.000
_cell.angle_alpha   90.00
_cell.angle_beta   90.00
_cell.angle_gamma   90.00
#
_symmetry.space_group_name_H-M   'P 1'
#
loop_
_entity.id
_entity.type
_entity.pdbx_description
1 polymer ?
#
loop_
_entity_poly.entity_id
_entity_poly.type
_entity_poly.pdbx_seq_one_letter_code
_entity_poly.pdbx_strand_id
1 'polypeptide(L)'
;MNEYIAHSENSYGIKHGLKNHLQGVADLMNQFCIKPEYNEIFRTTALLHDIGKFQIGFQKYLIEGGPRGSVPHASIGAALCADLKDIEGAFVIDGHHKGLPDLGALKVSLAPFRKSEDLQKITSAWENELQLNVSNFQYRDIGLRLTEKEFFIRYLYSSLTDADWLDTEQHFDESITVKRGNLKFDCDKLIQDIEKELEWKSKEGYINELRNNVRTYAISKADMPSGFYSMTLPTGMGKTIASITWALHHAKKNNMQRIIIVLPFLSIIDQTAKELKRIFGTEIVLEHHSNIVDDDENIANENLQNEQYVKRLSMENWDYPIIVTTSVQFFESLFSNKPSKCRKIHNIAKSVVIFDEVQTLPKGLVEPTLEILQNMQKVIGTSFLFCTATQPAFIEREGFKGIKNIFPLVKAPELIFETCKRVIYSPIENYSSISTQDLAESILGENLSVLVICNTKKQTLLLFEALQESGIKVIHLSTSMYPAHRKRVIANVRKALENKEPIIVCSTQLIEAGVDFDFPCVYRELAPMESIIQSAGRCNREGKMANLGDVKIFRLSNSGSPDKQYKALAEYALSCYQKKESELHNYSIFTEYYGHSMDLFIDGDKKKINELRNVFNYKTVAGAYKLIESKTTPIFIHCDESDELYERIKYKEFLSKKDFRGIQQYSTMVYDNFLRENHSYIQEEKQGYLRWLGIYDEDYGLSQNPEKQDDYII
;
A
#
# COMPACT_ATOMS: atom_id res chain seq x y z
N MET A 1 -5.06 14.28 49.84
CA MET A 1 -5.41 14.51 48.42
C MET A 1 -5.23 13.17 47.73
N ASN A 2 -6.31 12.59 47.19
CA ASN A 2 -6.15 11.42 46.35
C ASN A 2 -5.48 11.89 45.05
N GLU A 3 -4.33 11.30 44.73
CA GLU A 3 -3.62 11.51 43.48
C GLU A 3 -4.53 11.16 42.29
N TYR A 4 -4.57 12.02 41.27
CA TYR A 4 -5.35 11.76 40.05
C TYR A 4 -4.66 10.69 39.21
N ILE A 5 -5.43 9.72 38.72
CA ILE A 5 -4.92 8.54 38.01
C ILE A 5 -5.32 8.60 36.53
N ALA A 6 -4.41 8.26 35.62
CA ALA A 6 -4.68 8.09 34.19
C ALA A 6 -5.11 6.65 33.84
N HIS A 7 -4.45 5.65 34.44
CA HIS A 7 -4.67 4.23 34.22
C HIS A 7 -4.63 3.44 35.54
N SER A 8 -5.40 2.36 35.58
CA SER A 8 -5.44 1.43 36.73
C SER A 8 -4.07 0.80 37.00
N GLU A 9 -3.97 0.09 38.12
CA GLU A 9 -2.75 -0.60 38.55
C GLU A 9 -2.22 -1.58 37.48
N ASN A 10 -0.90 -1.58 37.27
CA ASN A 10 -0.21 -2.59 36.48
C ASN A 10 -0.04 -3.92 37.27
N SER A 11 0.62 -4.91 36.67
CA SER A 11 0.87 -6.22 37.30
C SER A 11 1.71 -6.17 38.59
N TYR A 12 2.36 -5.04 38.86
CA TYR A 12 3.14 -4.77 40.07
C TYR A 12 2.37 -3.95 41.12
N GLY A 13 1.09 -3.64 40.89
CA GLY A 13 0.27 -2.85 41.81
C GLY A 13 0.55 -1.34 41.78
N ILE A 14 1.24 -0.85 40.75
CA ILE A 14 1.60 0.57 40.61
C ILE A 14 0.57 1.27 39.71
N LYS A 15 0.03 2.40 40.17
CA LYS A 15 -0.91 3.24 39.40
C LYS A 15 -0.17 4.20 38.48
N HIS A 16 -0.74 4.48 37.32
CA HIS A 16 -0.22 5.54 36.46
C HIS A 16 -0.81 6.90 36.85
N GLY A 17 -0.03 7.75 37.52
CA GLY A 17 -0.44 9.12 37.86
C GLY A 17 -0.72 9.97 36.63
N LEU A 18 -1.82 10.73 36.63
CA LEU A 18 -2.30 11.50 35.47
C LEU A 18 -1.30 12.57 35.03
N LYS A 19 -0.64 13.24 35.98
CA LYS A 19 0.41 14.21 35.70
C LYS A 19 1.59 13.60 34.94
N ASN A 20 2.04 12.42 35.37
CA ASN A 20 3.18 11.73 34.77
C ASN A 20 2.84 11.27 33.36
N HIS A 21 1.65 10.70 33.17
CA HIS A 21 1.14 10.30 31.85
C HIS A 21 1.09 11.50 30.88
N LEU A 22 0.49 12.62 31.28
CA LEU A 22 0.42 13.82 30.44
C LEU A 22 1.81 14.35 30.06
N GLN A 23 2.77 14.30 30.99
CA GLN A 23 4.15 14.71 30.73
C GLN A 23 4.90 13.73 29.82
N GLY A 24 4.74 12.41 30.02
CA GLY A 24 5.33 11.37 29.18
C GLY A 24 4.83 11.44 27.74
N VAL A 25 3.52 11.61 27.55
CA VAL A 25 2.91 11.86 26.24
C VAL A 25 3.44 13.15 25.62
N ALA A 26 3.61 14.23 26.40
CA ALA A 26 4.17 15.49 25.90
C ALA A 26 5.63 15.36 25.46
N ASP A 27 6.44 14.58 26.19
CA ASP A 27 7.84 14.33 25.88
C ASP A 27 7.97 13.50 24.59
N LEU A 28 7.15 12.46 24.43
CA LEU A 28 7.07 11.66 23.19
C LEU A 28 6.60 12.49 22.00
N MET A 29 5.52 13.27 22.15
CA MET A 29 5.05 14.16 21.08
C MET A 29 6.12 15.18 20.68
N ASN A 30 6.89 15.70 21.64
CA ASN A 30 8.01 16.60 21.35
C ASN A 30 9.12 15.90 20.53
N GLN A 31 9.39 14.61 20.78
CA GLN A 31 10.32 13.82 19.96
C GLN A 31 9.79 13.58 18.54
N PHE A 32 8.48 13.41 18.38
CA PHE A 32 7.86 13.19 17.08
C PHE A 32 7.79 14.47 16.23
N CYS A 33 7.86 15.64 16.86
CA CYS A 33 7.77 16.93 16.20
C CYS A 33 9.03 17.26 15.38
N ILE A 34 8.88 17.40 14.07
CA ILE A 34 10.01 17.64 13.17
C ILE A 34 10.35 19.12 12.92
N LYS A 35 9.50 20.04 13.42
CA LYS A 35 9.55 21.46 13.08
C LYS A 35 9.26 22.31 14.31
N PRO A 36 10.17 23.25 14.70
CA PRO A 36 9.99 24.04 15.91
C PRO A 36 8.68 24.83 15.97
N GLU A 37 8.17 25.28 14.83
CA GLU A 37 6.90 26.01 14.75
C GLU A 37 5.67 25.19 15.18
N TYR A 38 5.76 23.86 15.20
CA TYR A 38 4.66 22.98 15.62
C TYR A 38 4.67 22.68 17.12
N ASN A 39 5.79 22.94 17.82
CA ASN A 39 6.02 22.53 19.22
C ASN A 39 4.91 22.99 20.18
N GLU A 40 4.42 24.22 20.02
CA GLU A 40 3.40 24.77 20.92
C GLU A 40 2.06 24.03 20.78
N ILE A 41 1.63 23.73 19.55
CA ILE A 41 0.41 22.96 19.29
C ILE A 41 0.58 21.52 19.78
N PHE A 42 1.74 20.90 19.53
CA PHE A 42 2.05 19.55 19.99
C PHE A 42 2.00 19.45 21.52
N ARG A 43 2.68 20.37 22.21
CA ARG A 43 2.70 20.42 23.68
C ARG A 43 1.31 20.67 24.27
N THR A 44 0.57 21.63 23.72
CA THR A 44 -0.79 21.96 24.18
C THR A 44 -1.72 20.75 24.00
N THR A 45 -1.67 20.12 22.82
CA THR A 45 -2.47 18.92 22.51
C THR A 45 -2.15 17.78 23.47
N ALA A 46 -0.87 17.50 23.72
CA ALA A 46 -0.43 16.44 24.62
C ALA A 46 -0.92 16.65 26.06
N LEU A 47 -0.71 17.84 26.61
CA LEU A 47 -1.02 18.12 28.01
C LEU A 47 -2.51 18.24 28.30
N LEU A 48 -3.33 18.51 27.28
CA LEU A 48 -4.77 18.69 27.41
C LEU A 48 -5.59 17.47 26.98
N HIS A 49 -5.02 16.47 26.30
CA HIS A 49 -5.81 15.40 25.68
C HIS A 49 -6.69 14.62 26.67
N ASP A 50 -6.16 14.42 27.87
CA ASP A 50 -6.77 13.62 28.93
C ASP A 50 -7.21 14.46 30.15
N ILE A 51 -7.30 15.78 30.00
CA ILE A 51 -7.74 16.68 31.08
C ILE A 51 -9.12 16.30 31.65
N GLY A 52 -9.99 15.70 30.84
CA GLY A 52 -11.28 15.20 31.30
C GLY A 52 -11.17 14.10 32.37
N LYS A 53 -10.02 13.44 32.54
CA LYS A 53 -9.80 12.45 33.60
C LYS A 53 -9.75 13.07 35.01
N PHE A 54 -9.59 14.39 35.14
CA PHE A 54 -9.71 15.10 36.43
C PHE A 54 -11.15 15.15 36.98
N GLN A 55 -12.15 14.70 36.20
CA GLN A 55 -13.52 14.56 36.67
C GLN A 55 -13.62 13.53 37.81
N ILE A 56 -14.37 13.87 38.87
CA ILE A 56 -14.66 12.94 39.97
C ILE A 56 -15.34 11.67 39.46
N GLY A 57 -16.29 11.80 38.51
CA GLY A 57 -16.97 10.66 37.90
C GLY A 57 -16.00 9.73 37.15
N PHE A 58 -14.98 10.28 36.49
CA PHE A 58 -13.98 9.48 35.78
C PHE A 58 -13.03 8.76 36.73
N GLN A 59 -12.58 9.44 37.80
CA GLN A 59 -11.74 8.82 38.84
C GLN A 59 -12.48 7.68 39.55
N LYS A 60 -13.77 7.84 39.84
CA LYS A 60 -14.61 6.74 40.35
C LYS A 60 -14.70 5.59 39.37
N TYR A 61 -14.95 5.87 38.08
CA TYR A 61 -14.98 4.85 37.04
C TYR A 61 -13.68 4.03 36.95
N LEU A 62 -12.51 4.65 37.08
CA LEU A 62 -11.21 3.95 37.07
C LEU A 62 -11.02 3.02 38.28
N ILE A 63 -11.62 3.34 39.43
CA ILE A 63 -11.45 2.60 40.68
C ILE A 63 -12.52 1.50 40.83
N GLU A 64 -13.78 1.85 40.57
CA GLU A 64 -14.94 1.00 40.82
C GLU A 64 -15.33 0.16 39.60
N GLY A 65 -14.81 0.51 38.42
CA GLY A 65 -15.20 -0.07 37.14
C GLY A 65 -16.55 0.46 36.64
N GLY A 66 -16.86 0.18 35.38
CA GLY A 66 -18.13 0.58 34.77
C GLY A 66 -18.16 0.34 33.26
N PRO A 67 -19.26 0.69 32.58
CA PRO A 67 -19.34 0.59 31.13
C PRO A 67 -18.31 1.51 30.47
N ARG A 68 -17.54 0.98 29.52
CA ARG A 68 -16.52 1.75 28.79
C ARG A 68 -17.17 2.95 28.08
N GLY A 69 -16.64 4.15 28.30
CA GLY A 69 -17.15 5.39 27.70
C GLY A 69 -18.36 6.01 28.43
N SER A 70 -18.72 5.52 29.61
CA SER A 70 -19.79 6.07 30.45
C SER A 70 -19.55 7.51 30.93
N VAL A 71 -18.29 7.96 30.99
CA VAL A 71 -17.91 9.32 31.32
C VAL A 71 -17.04 9.88 30.18
N PRO A 72 -17.48 10.91 29.45
CA PRO A 72 -16.70 11.50 28.37
C PRO A 72 -15.51 12.27 28.95
N HIS A 73 -14.30 11.97 28.49
CA HIS A 73 -13.08 12.68 28.91
C HIS A 73 -12.44 13.47 27.76
N ALA A 74 -12.34 12.87 26.57
CA ALA A 74 -11.71 13.47 25.39
C ALA A 74 -12.34 14.81 25.00
N SER A 75 -13.68 14.88 24.93
CA SER A 75 -14.39 16.07 24.44
C SER A 75 -14.21 17.31 25.33
N ILE A 76 -13.78 17.14 26.59
CA ILE A 76 -13.51 18.24 27.52
C ILE A 76 -12.20 18.94 27.15
N GLY A 77 -11.11 18.18 26.95
CA GLY A 77 -9.84 18.73 26.48
C GLY A 77 -9.96 19.37 25.10
N ALA A 78 -10.72 18.73 24.22
CA ALA A 78 -11.00 19.28 22.91
C ALA A 78 -11.80 20.60 22.96
N ALA A 79 -12.75 20.73 23.89
CA ALA A 79 -13.50 21.97 24.10
C ALA A 79 -12.59 23.10 24.61
N LEU A 80 -11.64 22.78 25.48
CA LEU A 80 -10.63 23.73 25.97
C LEU A 80 -9.72 24.23 24.84
N CYS A 81 -9.18 23.33 24.02
CA CYS A 81 -8.42 23.71 22.81
C CYS A 81 -9.25 24.62 21.89
N ALA A 82 -10.53 24.33 21.68
CA ALA A 82 -11.41 25.17 20.87
C ALA A 82 -11.64 26.57 21.48
N ASP A 83 -11.67 26.70 22.81
CA ASP A 83 -11.74 27.99 23.50
C ASP A 83 -10.42 28.76 23.43
N LEU A 84 -9.27 28.06 23.35
CA LEU A 84 -7.94 28.61 23.04
C LEU A 84 -7.72 28.94 21.55
N LYS A 85 -8.73 28.69 20.69
CA LYS A 85 -8.67 28.81 19.22
C LYS A 85 -7.73 27.81 18.53
N ASP A 86 -7.28 26.79 19.24
CA ASP A 86 -6.53 25.65 18.70
C ASP A 86 -7.52 24.58 18.18
N ILE A 87 -7.97 24.78 16.95
CA ILE A 87 -8.90 23.83 16.31
C ILE A 87 -8.20 22.51 15.96
N GLU A 88 -6.89 22.55 15.69
CA GLU A 88 -6.07 21.38 15.43
C GLU A 88 -6.06 20.44 16.62
N GLY A 89 -5.69 20.94 17.80
CA GLY A 89 -5.74 20.19 19.04
C GLY A 89 -7.15 19.69 19.34
N ALA A 90 -8.19 20.48 19.08
CA ALA A 90 -9.58 20.07 19.31
C ALA A 90 -9.99 18.83 18.47
N PHE A 91 -9.65 18.78 17.18
CA PHE A 91 -9.92 17.61 16.34
C PHE A 91 -9.19 16.35 16.86
N VAL A 92 -7.91 16.53 17.16
CA VAL A 92 -7.03 15.44 17.56
C VAL A 92 -7.45 14.85 18.90
N ILE A 93 -7.70 15.71 19.89
CA ILE A 93 -8.14 15.29 21.22
C ILE A 93 -9.53 14.66 21.15
N ASP A 94 -10.51 15.22 20.45
CA ASP A 94 -11.85 14.58 20.40
C ASP A 94 -11.76 13.19 19.75
N GLY A 95 -10.88 13.03 18.75
CA GLY A 95 -10.76 11.82 17.96
C GLY A 95 -9.87 10.70 18.53
N HIS A 96 -9.00 10.95 19.52
CA HIS A 96 -7.86 10.05 19.83
C HIS A 96 -8.24 8.59 20.15
N HIS A 97 -9.44 8.31 20.65
CA HIS A 97 -9.93 6.94 20.83
C HIS A 97 -10.95 6.46 19.78
N LYS A 98 -11.82 7.35 19.27
CA LYS A 98 -12.95 6.99 18.40
C LYS A 98 -12.68 7.18 16.90
N GLY A 99 -11.58 7.84 16.57
CA GLY A 99 -11.24 8.30 15.23
C GLY A 99 -11.52 9.77 14.99
N LEU A 100 -10.77 10.38 14.07
CA LEU A 100 -10.98 11.77 13.65
C LEU A 100 -12.43 11.98 13.17
N PRO A 101 -13.17 12.94 13.77
CA PRO A 101 -14.55 13.21 13.41
C PRO A 101 -14.66 14.11 12.18
N ASP A 102 -15.81 14.14 11.53
CA ASP A 102 -16.13 15.24 10.61
C ASP A 102 -16.38 16.53 11.39
N LEU A 103 -16.14 17.70 10.78
CA LEU A 103 -16.27 19.01 11.45
C LEU A 103 -17.64 19.21 12.12
N GLY A 104 -18.71 18.76 11.48
CA GLY A 104 -20.07 18.82 12.05
C GLY A 104 -20.19 17.99 13.34
N ALA A 105 -19.65 16.77 13.35
CA ALA A 105 -19.66 15.89 14.51
C ALA A 105 -18.78 16.44 15.65
N LEU A 106 -17.64 17.04 15.33
CA LEU A 106 -16.80 17.73 16.32
C LEU A 106 -17.61 18.82 17.04
N LYS A 107 -18.25 19.73 16.29
CA LYS A 107 -19.04 20.83 16.88
C LYS A 107 -20.11 20.34 17.85
N VAL A 108 -20.80 19.25 17.51
CA VAL A 108 -21.80 18.61 18.39
C VAL A 108 -21.16 18.05 19.65
N SER A 109 -20.00 17.38 19.52
CA SER A 109 -19.25 16.79 20.64
C SER A 109 -18.79 17.84 21.66
N LEU A 110 -18.37 19.02 21.19
CA LEU A 110 -17.82 20.08 22.05
C LEU A 110 -18.90 20.94 22.72
N ALA A 111 -20.06 21.11 22.08
CA ALA A 111 -21.10 22.06 22.51
C ALA A 111 -21.50 21.96 24.00
N PRO A 112 -21.61 20.76 24.62
CA PRO A 112 -21.97 20.66 26.04
C PRO A 112 -20.93 21.21 27.02
N PHE A 113 -19.66 21.25 26.63
CA PHE A 113 -18.54 21.56 27.53
C PHE A 113 -17.98 22.96 27.34
N ARG A 114 -18.18 23.57 26.16
CA ARG A 114 -17.64 24.91 25.88
C ARG A 114 -18.18 25.93 26.87
N LYS A 115 -17.26 26.65 27.52
CA LYS A 115 -17.58 27.68 28.53
C LYS A 115 -18.49 27.19 29.67
N SER A 116 -18.50 25.89 29.97
CA SER A 116 -19.29 25.35 31.09
C SER A 116 -18.56 25.59 32.43
N GLU A 117 -19.32 25.62 33.52
CA GLU A 117 -18.77 25.72 34.89
C GLU A 117 -17.92 24.48 35.22
N ASP A 118 -18.31 23.31 34.73
CA ASP A 118 -17.57 22.06 34.92
C ASP A 118 -16.19 22.10 34.25
N LEU A 119 -16.09 22.69 33.05
CA LEU A 119 -14.81 22.88 32.37
C LEU A 119 -13.87 23.78 33.20
N GLN A 120 -14.39 24.84 33.82
CA GLN A 120 -13.59 25.71 34.68
C GLN A 120 -13.06 24.95 35.91
N LYS A 121 -13.90 24.17 36.59
CA LYS A 121 -13.48 23.36 37.75
C LYS A 121 -12.40 22.34 37.39
N ILE A 122 -12.58 21.64 36.27
CA ILE A 122 -11.62 20.66 35.75
C ILE A 122 -10.30 21.33 35.39
N THR A 123 -10.37 22.48 34.72
CA THR A 123 -9.19 23.27 34.33
C THR A 123 -8.40 23.71 35.55
N SER A 124 -9.07 24.25 36.59
CA SER A 124 -8.38 24.64 37.82
C SER A 124 -7.74 23.46 38.56
N ALA A 125 -8.36 22.28 38.54
CA ALA A 125 -7.74 21.08 39.11
C ALA A 125 -6.47 20.68 38.35
N TRP A 126 -6.52 20.71 37.02
CA TRP A 126 -5.37 20.46 36.14
C TRP A 126 -4.24 21.49 36.35
N GLU A 127 -4.56 22.78 36.41
CA GLU A 127 -3.59 23.87 36.63
C GLU A 127 -2.84 23.69 37.95
N ASN A 128 -3.58 23.36 39.02
CA ASN A 128 -3.01 23.09 40.34
C ASN A 128 -2.11 21.85 40.35
N GLU A 129 -2.51 20.76 39.68
CA GLU A 129 -1.74 19.51 39.67
C GLU A 129 -0.44 19.65 38.85
N LEU A 130 -0.52 20.24 37.65
CA LEU A 130 0.62 20.40 36.76
C LEU A 130 1.48 21.62 37.11
N GLN A 131 1.00 22.54 37.97
CA GLN A 131 1.65 23.83 38.25
C GLN A 131 1.83 24.66 36.97
N LEU A 132 0.83 24.62 36.09
CA LEU A 132 0.78 25.33 34.82
C LEU A 132 -0.48 26.20 34.77
N ASN A 133 -0.52 27.17 33.87
CA ASN A 133 -1.70 28.00 33.63
C ASN A 133 -2.16 27.85 32.19
N VAL A 134 -3.44 27.59 31.96
CA VAL A 134 -4.00 27.36 30.63
C VAL A 134 -3.88 28.59 29.74
N SER A 135 -3.91 29.80 30.31
CA SER A 135 -3.78 31.05 29.57
C SER A 135 -2.39 31.26 28.96
N ASN A 136 -1.40 30.48 29.38
CA ASN A 136 -0.06 30.49 28.80
C ASN A 136 0.02 29.73 27.47
N PHE A 137 -0.95 28.87 27.15
CA PHE A 137 -1.01 28.22 25.84
C PHE A 137 -1.69 29.18 24.87
N GLN A 138 -0.91 29.81 23.99
CA GLN A 138 -1.45 30.67 22.96
C GLN A 138 -1.41 29.93 21.62
N TYR A 139 -2.55 29.85 20.93
CA TYR A 139 -2.51 29.34 19.57
C TYR A 139 -1.64 30.25 18.70
N ARG A 140 -0.56 29.68 18.14
CA ARG A 140 0.23 30.29 17.08
C ARG A 140 -0.20 29.77 15.73
N ASP A 141 -0.56 30.69 14.84
CA ASP A 141 -0.85 30.35 13.46
C ASP A 141 0.42 29.91 12.73
N ILE A 142 0.48 28.63 12.39
CA ILE A 142 1.59 27.99 11.67
C ILE A 142 1.55 28.19 10.15
N GLY A 143 0.62 29.02 9.64
CA GLY A 143 0.54 29.41 8.23
C GLY A 143 0.00 28.33 7.29
N LEU A 144 -0.39 27.16 7.81
CA LEU A 144 -1.02 26.09 7.03
C LEU A 144 -2.49 26.39 6.77
N ARG A 145 -2.97 26.08 5.58
CA ARG A 145 -4.35 26.35 5.15
C ARG A 145 -4.94 25.12 4.45
N LEU A 146 -6.27 25.04 4.40
CA LEU A 146 -6.98 24.06 3.57
C LEU A 146 -6.47 22.62 3.79
N THR A 147 -6.19 21.89 2.72
CA THR A 147 -5.66 20.51 2.75
C THR A 147 -4.31 20.37 3.46
N GLU A 148 -3.50 21.42 3.52
CA GLU A 148 -2.23 21.41 4.29
C GLU A 148 -2.49 21.37 5.79
N LYS A 149 -3.46 22.17 6.26
CA LYS A 149 -3.92 22.16 7.67
C LYS A 149 -4.62 20.84 7.99
N GLU A 150 -5.41 20.30 7.07
CA GLU A 150 -6.06 18.99 7.20
C GLU A 150 -5.03 17.88 7.39
N PHE A 151 -3.98 17.88 6.57
CA PHE A 151 -2.90 16.91 6.71
C PHE A 151 -2.08 17.09 7.99
N PHE A 152 -1.83 18.34 8.42
CA PHE A 152 -1.18 18.60 9.71
C PHE A 152 -1.97 18.03 10.90
N ILE A 153 -3.31 18.15 10.88
CA ILE A 153 -4.16 17.52 11.91
C ILE A 153 -3.99 15.99 11.90
N ARG A 154 -3.85 15.34 10.73
CA ARG A 154 -3.56 13.90 10.66
C ARG A 154 -2.20 13.55 11.26
N TYR A 155 -1.19 14.38 11.01
CA TYR A 155 0.14 14.21 11.58
C TYR A 155 0.15 14.39 13.11
N LEU A 156 -0.51 15.43 13.62
CA LEU A 156 -0.69 15.68 15.05
C LEU A 156 -1.50 14.55 15.71
N TYR A 157 -2.56 14.08 15.04
CA TYR A 157 -3.39 12.95 15.47
C TYR A 157 -2.59 11.66 15.58
N SER A 158 -1.79 11.35 14.56
CA SER A 158 -0.89 10.20 14.57
C SER A 158 0.10 10.27 15.72
N SER A 159 0.68 11.45 15.95
CA SER A 159 1.65 11.69 17.01
C SER A 159 1.04 11.51 18.40
N LEU A 160 -0.14 12.11 18.66
CA LEU A 160 -0.84 11.95 19.94
C LEU A 160 -1.24 10.50 20.18
N THR A 161 -1.87 9.86 19.18
CA THR A 161 -2.35 8.49 19.33
C THR A 161 -1.22 7.50 19.53
N ASP A 162 -0.06 7.67 18.90
CA ASP A 162 1.07 6.79 19.17
C ASP A 162 1.73 7.09 20.52
N ALA A 163 1.87 8.36 20.90
CA ALA A 163 2.44 8.76 22.19
C ALA A 163 1.61 8.23 23.38
N ASP A 164 0.28 8.40 23.34
CA ASP A 164 -0.65 7.86 24.35
C ASP A 164 -0.51 6.33 24.49
N TRP A 165 -0.43 5.62 23.37
CA TRP A 165 -0.24 4.18 23.37
C TRP A 165 1.12 3.74 23.91
N LEU A 166 2.21 4.41 23.51
CA LEU A 166 3.58 4.09 23.94
C LEU A 166 3.79 4.34 25.43
N ASP A 167 3.28 5.46 25.94
CA ASP A 167 3.37 5.80 27.36
C ASP A 167 2.51 4.85 28.22
N THR A 168 1.30 4.51 27.75
CA THR A 168 0.47 3.49 28.39
C THR A 168 1.18 2.12 28.38
N GLU A 169 1.75 1.71 27.25
CA GLU A 169 2.46 0.44 27.10
C GLU A 169 3.65 0.35 28.05
N GLN A 170 4.46 1.41 28.14
CA GLN A 170 5.61 1.49 29.04
C GLN A 170 5.21 1.30 30.50
N HIS A 171 4.05 1.84 30.92
CA HIS A 171 3.55 1.67 32.28
C HIS A 171 3.14 0.22 32.60
N PHE A 172 2.51 -0.48 31.64
CA PHE A 172 2.00 -1.83 31.86
C PHE A 172 3.05 -2.92 31.62
N ASP A 173 4.01 -2.69 30.71
CA ASP A 173 5.06 -3.64 30.38
C ASP A 173 6.33 -2.93 29.89
N GLU A 174 7.16 -2.49 30.84
CA GLU A 174 8.45 -1.83 30.58
C GLU A 174 9.41 -2.71 29.75
N SER A 175 9.23 -4.04 29.77
CA SER A 175 10.05 -4.95 28.98
C SER A 175 9.85 -4.76 27.47
N ILE A 176 8.70 -4.26 27.04
CA ILE A 176 8.39 -4.01 25.62
C ILE A 176 9.17 -2.81 25.10
N THR A 177 9.28 -1.73 25.87
CA THR A 177 10.05 -0.53 25.48
C THR A 177 11.52 -0.87 25.28
N VAL A 178 12.09 -1.68 26.18
CA VAL A 178 13.47 -2.19 26.05
C VAL A 178 13.61 -3.10 24.82
N LYS A 179 12.60 -3.93 24.55
CA LYS A 179 12.57 -4.85 23.38
C LYS A 179 12.40 -4.14 22.05
N ARG A 180 11.66 -3.02 21.98
CA ARG A 180 11.46 -2.25 20.74
C ARG A 180 12.81 -1.84 20.16
N GLY A 181 13.77 -1.49 21.02
CA GLY A 181 15.12 -1.10 20.63
C GLY A 181 15.11 0.17 19.79
N ASN A 182 16.02 1.11 20.05
CA ASN A 182 16.16 2.27 19.17
C ASN A 182 16.81 1.83 17.84
N LEU A 183 16.00 1.26 16.93
CA LEU A 183 16.41 0.91 15.58
C LEU A 183 16.78 2.19 14.83
N LYS A 184 18.04 2.59 14.96
CA LYS A 184 18.55 3.80 14.35
C LYS A 184 18.71 3.60 12.86
N PHE A 185 18.18 4.53 12.08
CA PHE A 185 18.47 4.62 10.65
C PHE A 185 19.89 5.14 10.43
N ASP A 186 20.85 4.21 10.43
CA ASP A 186 22.26 4.48 10.18
C ASP A 186 22.55 4.48 8.67
N CYS A 187 22.42 5.65 8.06
CA CYS A 187 22.69 5.81 6.63
C CYS A 187 24.09 5.37 6.23
N ASP A 188 25.11 5.57 7.09
CA ASP A 188 26.49 5.25 6.76
C ASP A 188 26.69 3.75 6.65
N LYS A 189 26.17 2.99 7.62
CA LYS A 189 26.18 1.53 7.57
C LYS A 189 25.40 1.01 6.36
N LEU A 190 24.20 1.52 6.11
CA LEU A 190 23.36 1.06 4.99
C LEU A 190 23.99 1.37 3.62
N ILE A 191 24.67 2.51 3.48
CA ILE A 191 25.42 2.84 2.26
C ILE A 191 26.58 1.84 2.08
N GLN A 192 27.31 1.50 3.15
CA GLN A 192 28.39 0.50 3.07
C GLN A 192 27.86 -0.89 2.67
N ASP A 193 26.73 -1.32 3.24
CA ASP A 193 26.12 -2.62 2.96
C ASP A 193 25.67 -2.71 1.48
N ILE A 194 25.02 -1.67 0.94
CA ILE A 194 24.61 -1.65 -0.47
C ILE A 194 25.82 -1.52 -1.41
N GLU A 195 26.84 -0.74 -1.06
CA GLU A 195 28.06 -0.62 -1.87
C GLU A 195 28.80 -1.97 -1.96
N LYS A 196 28.90 -2.70 -0.84
CA LYS A 196 29.49 -4.03 -0.80
C LYS A 196 28.72 -5.02 -1.69
N GLU A 197 27.39 -5.01 -1.64
CA GLU A 197 26.56 -5.82 -2.55
C GLU A 197 26.86 -5.53 -4.04
N LEU A 198 27.14 -4.27 -4.38
CA LEU A 198 27.45 -3.87 -5.75
C LEU A 198 28.83 -4.31 -6.23
N GLU A 199 29.79 -4.51 -5.32
CA GLU A 199 31.11 -5.04 -5.67
C GLU A 199 31.05 -6.47 -6.22
N TRP A 200 30.11 -7.29 -5.70
CA TRP A 200 29.91 -8.68 -6.14
C TRP A 200 29.16 -8.81 -7.47
N LYS A 201 28.50 -7.74 -7.95
CA LYS A 201 27.76 -7.78 -9.21
C LYS A 201 28.69 -7.59 -10.40
N SER A 202 28.47 -8.37 -11.47
CA SER A 202 29.25 -8.26 -12.69
C SER A 202 29.17 -6.84 -13.25
N LYS A 203 30.34 -6.27 -13.56
CA LYS A 203 30.49 -4.98 -14.23
C LYS A 203 30.64 -5.13 -15.74
N GLU A 204 30.78 -6.37 -16.21
CA GLU A 204 31.02 -6.68 -17.62
C GLU A 204 29.71 -6.69 -18.40
N GLY A 205 29.78 -6.25 -19.66
CA GLY A 205 28.63 -6.20 -20.56
C GLY A 205 27.92 -4.85 -20.54
N TYR A 206 27.49 -4.43 -21.73
CA TYR A 206 26.90 -3.12 -22.00
C TYR A 206 25.71 -2.76 -21.09
N ILE A 207 24.85 -3.74 -20.74
CA ILE A 207 23.73 -3.54 -19.81
C ILE A 207 24.22 -3.16 -18.41
N ASN A 208 25.29 -3.77 -17.92
CA ASN A 208 25.81 -3.48 -16.58
C ASN A 208 26.50 -2.11 -16.54
N GLU A 209 27.14 -1.69 -17.64
CA GLU A 209 27.63 -0.31 -17.79
C GLU A 209 26.50 0.72 -17.73
N LEU A 210 25.39 0.49 -18.44
CA LEU A 210 24.20 1.35 -18.37
C LEU A 210 23.63 1.43 -16.94
N ARG A 211 23.48 0.29 -16.25
CA ARG A 211 23.02 0.25 -14.85
C ARG A 211 23.91 1.09 -13.93
N ASN A 212 25.22 1.02 -14.11
CA ASN A 212 26.18 1.79 -13.32
C ASN A 212 26.15 3.29 -13.65
N ASN A 213 26.00 3.65 -14.92
CA ASN A 213 25.88 5.04 -15.36
C ASN A 213 24.63 5.70 -14.79
N VAL A 214 23.48 5.01 -14.87
CA VAL A 214 22.21 5.46 -14.28
C VAL A 214 22.35 5.71 -12.79
N ARG A 215 22.93 4.73 -12.07
CA ARG A 215 23.13 4.84 -10.62
C ARG A 215 24.06 6.00 -10.26
N THR A 216 25.19 6.12 -10.94
CA THR A 216 26.18 7.20 -10.71
C THR A 216 25.54 8.56 -10.94
N TYR A 217 24.78 8.71 -12.02
CA TYR A 217 24.04 9.94 -12.30
C TYR A 217 23.01 10.24 -11.21
N ALA A 218 22.21 9.26 -10.80
CA ALA A 218 21.24 9.45 -9.72
C ALA A 218 21.94 9.89 -8.42
N ILE A 219 22.99 9.19 -7.98
CA ILE A 219 23.77 9.56 -6.78
C ILE A 219 24.33 10.98 -6.88
N SER A 220 24.78 11.43 -8.06
CA SER A 220 25.26 12.80 -8.27
C SER A 220 24.21 13.89 -8.01
N LYS A 221 22.93 13.50 -7.91
CA LYS A 221 21.78 14.37 -7.61
C LYS A 221 21.22 14.15 -6.20
N ALA A 222 21.89 13.36 -5.36
CA ALA A 222 21.41 13.05 -4.01
C ALA A 222 21.40 14.27 -3.06
N ASP A 223 22.23 15.29 -3.32
CA ASP A 223 22.33 16.52 -2.54
C ASP A 223 21.19 17.52 -2.79
N MET A 224 20.34 17.26 -3.79
CA MET A 224 19.13 18.06 -4.03
C MET A 224 18.20 18.03 -2.80
N PRO A 225 17.40 19.09 -2.58
CA PRO A 225 16.54 19.22 -1.39
C PRO A 225 15.38 18.22 -1.40
N SER A 226 14.77 17.95 -0.24
CA SER A 226 13.53 17.15 -0.15
C SER A 226 12.47 17.60 -1.16
N GLY A 227 11.98 16.69 -2.01
CA GLY A 227 11.11 17.04 -3.12
C GLY A 227 10.55 15.83 -3.84
N PHE A 228 10.20 16.00 -5.11
CA PHE A 228 9.67 14.94 -5.97
C PHE A 228 10.65 14.61 -7.08
N TYR A 229 10.90 13.32 -7.25
CA TYR A 229 11.88 12.78 -8.18
C TYR A 229 11.27 11.65 -9.01
N SER A 230 11.82 11.41 -10.19
CA SER A 230 11.44 10.25 -11.02
C SER A 230 12.65 9.46 -11.48
N MET A 231 12.48 8.14 -11.55
CA MET A 231 13.43 7.21 -12.15
C MET A 231 12.70 6.35 -13.17
N THR A 232 12.71 6.81 -14.42
CA THR A 232 12.08 6.11 -15.53
C THR A 232 13.08 5.19 -16.20
N LEU A 233 12.90 3.88 -16.02
CA LEU A 233 13.80 2.85 -16.54
C LEU A 233 12.99 1.64 -17.04
N PRO A 234 13.41 0.98 -18.12
CA PRO A 234 12.75 -0.23 -18.58
C PRO A 234 12.90 -1.36 -17.56
N THR A 235 12.00 -2.34 -17.64
CA THR A 235 12.03 -3.52 -16.79
C THR A 235 13.37 -4.25 -16.93
N GLY A 236 13.90 -4.75 -15.81
CA GLY A 236 15.20 -5.42 -15.77
C GLY A 236 16.43 -4.49 -15.73
N MET A 237 16.30 -3.16 -15.70
CA MET A 237 17.46 -2.24 -15.50
C MET A 237 17.87 -2.04 -14.03
N GLY A 238 17.43 -2.91 -13.13
CA GLY A 238 17.84 -2.85 -11.71
C GLY A 238 17.26 -1.65 -10.95
N LYS A 239 16.02 -1.24 -11.28
CA LYS A 239 15.28 -0.13 -10.65
C LYS A 239 15.38 -0.13 -9.13
N THR A 240 15.05 -1.26 -8.48
CA THR A 240 15.05 -1.41 -7.01
C THR A 240 16.38 -1.02 -6.38
N ILE A 241 17.47 -1.55 -6.92
CA ILE A 241 18.81 -1.31 -6.37
C ILE A 241 19.27 0.11 -6.66
N ALA A 242 18.99 0.67 -7.85
CA ALA A 242 19.33 2.05 -8.18
C ALA A 242 18.55 3.07 -7.34
N SER A 243 17.24 2.85 -7.15
CA SER A 243 16.36 3.74 -6.38
C SER A 243 16.72 3.78 -4.90
N ILE A 244 17.01 2.62 -4.30
CA ILE A 244 17.42 2.53 -2.89
C ILE A 244 18.80 3.13 -2.67
N THR A 245 19.74 2.89 -3.59
CA THR A 245 21.07 3.52 -3.50
C THR A 245 20.94 5.04 -3.47
N TRP A 246 20.21 5.62 -4.44
CA TRP A 246 19.95 7.06 -4.43
C TRP A 246 19.25 7.52 -3.15
N ALA A 247 18.22 6.80 -2.70
CA ALA A 247 17.44 7.16 -1.52
C ALA A 247 18.31 7.21 -0.26
N LEU A 248 19.26 6.28 -0.09
CA LEU A 248 20.21 6.28 1.03
C LEU A 248 21.14 7.49 1.00
N HIS A 249 21.72 7.81 -0.15
CA HIS A 249 22.57 9.01 -0.29
C HIS A 249 21.76 10.30 -0.09
N HIS A 250 20.54 10.37 -0.64
CA HIS A 250 19.65 11.53 -0.50
C HIS A 250 19.20 11.70 0.95
N ALA A 251 18.90 10.59 1.62
CA ALA A 251 18.56 10.55 3.02
C ALA A 251 19.69 11.09 3.91
N LYS A 252 20.93 10.64 3.68
CA LYS A 252 22.11 11.16 4.36
C LYS A 252 22.29 12.67 4.17
N LYS A 253 22.12 13.17 2.94
CA LYS A 253 22.29 14.60 2.62
C LYS A 253 21.20 15.50 3.21
N ASN A 254 19.98 14.97 3.35
CA ASN A 254 18.82 15.74 3.81
C ASN A 254 18.39 15.41 5.26
N ASN A 255 19.20 14.64 6.00
CA ASN A 255 18.91 14.18 7.36
C ASN A 255 17.55 13.49 7.47
N MET A 256 17.27 12.58 6.53
CA MET A 256 16.06 11.76 6.56
C MET A 256 16.22 10.62 7.58
N GLN A 257 15.09 10.16 8.12
CA GLN A 257 15.02 9.23 9.23
C GLN A 257 14.74 7.78 8.80
N ARG A 258 14.36 7.53 7.54
CA ARG A 258 13.91 6.22 7.07
C ARG A 258 13.68 6.18 5.55
N ILE A 259 13.58 4.97 5.01
CA ILE A 259 13.14 4.68 3.64
C ILE A 259 11.87 3.84 3.66
N ILE A 260 10.86 4.24 2.88
CA ILE A 260 9.60 3.49 2.72
C ILE A 260 9.44 3.14 1.25
N ILE A 261 9.28 1.85 0.95
CA ILE A 261 9.11 1.32 -0.40
C ILE A 261 7.66 0.87 -0.54
N VAL A 262 6.95 1.47 -1.48
CA VAL A 262 5.54 1.27 -1.73
C VAL A 262 5.37 0.57 -3.08
N LEU A 263 4.76 -0.61 -3.04
CA LEU A 263 4.60 -1.50 -4.19
C LEU A 263 3.10 -1.82 -4.41
N PRO A 264 2.61 -1.91 -5.65
CA PRO A 264 1.19 -2.17 -5.91
C PRO A 264 0.78 -3.63 -5.74
N PHE A 265 1.71 -4.58 -5.94
CA PHE A 265 1.39 -6.01 -5.95
C PHE A 265 2.11 -6.78 -4.84
N LEU A 266 1.38 -7.66 -4.16
CA LEU A 266 1.90 -8.47 -3.04
C LEU A 266 3.09 -9.35 -3.47
N SER A 267 3.02 -9.95 -4.66
CA SER A 267 4.08 -10.82 -5.18
C SER A 267 5.44 -10.13 -5.33
N ILE A 268 5.45 -8.84 -5.68
CA ILE A 268 6.70 -8.04 -5.79
C ILE A 268 7.21 -7.64 -4.39
N ILE A 269 6.32 -7.48 -3.42
CA ILE A 269 6.68 -7.13 -2.04
C ILE A 269 7.52 -8.24 -1.42
N ASP A 270 7.04 -9.49 -1.47
CA ASP A 270 7.77 -10.64 -0.90
C ASP A 270 9.19 -10.75 -1.49
N GLN A 271 9.33 -10.54 -2.81
CA GLN A 271 10.62 -10.58 -3.49
C GLN A 271 11.53 -9.43 -3.05
N THR A 272 10.99 -8.21 -3.04
CA THR A 272 11.74 -7.00 -2.68
C THR A 272 12.18 -7.06 -1.23
N ALA A 273 11.29 -7.42 -0.30
CA ALA A 273 11.62 -7.54 1.11
C ALA A 273 12.69 -8.61 1.36
N LYS A 274 12.62 -9.77 0.69
CA LYS A 274 13.67 -10.79 0.77
C LYS A 274 15.03 -10.29 0.30
N GLU A 275 15.07 -9.57 -0.83
CA GLU A 275 16.32 -9.01 -1.35
C GLU A 275 16.92 -7.99 -0.36
N LEU A 276 16.08 -7.12 0.23
CA LEU A 276 16.54 -6.10 1.18
C LEU A 276 16.96 -6.70 2.52
N LYS A 277 16.24 -7.70 3.04
CA LYS A 277 16.63 -8.45 4.23
C LYS A 277 17.98 -9.15 4.04
N ARG A 278 18.26 -9.65 2.84
CA ARG A 278 19.56 -10.26 2.50
C ARG A 278 20.70 -9.24 2.52
N ILE A 279 20.45 -8.02 2.02
CA ILE A 279 21.49 -6.97 1.92
C ILE A 279 21.71 -6.30 3.28
N PHE A 280 20.64 -5.92 3.96
CA PHE A 280 20.67 -5.03 5.12
C PHE A 280 20.45 -5.75 6.47
N GLY A 281 19.97 -6.99 6.45
CA GLY A 281 19.58 -7.71 7.67
C GLY A 281 18.07 -7.71 7.91
N THR A 282 17.58 -8.74 8.60
CA THR A 282 16.16 -8.94 8.91
C THR A 282 15.62 -8.05 10.03
N GLU A 283 16.51 -7.45 10.80
CA GLU A 283 16.25 -6.66 12.00
C GLU A 283 15.92 -5.20 11.71
N ILE A 284 16.26 -4.70 10.52
CA ILE A 284 16.01 -3.30 10.11
C ILE A 284 15.05 -3.14 8.94
N VAL A 285 14.61 -4.24 8.33
CA VAL A 285 13.64 -4.26 7.24
C VAL A 285 12.29 -4.78 7.72
N LEU A 286 11.30 -3.89 7.80
CA LEU A 286 9.91 -4.25 8.06
C LEU A 286 9.18 -4.53 6.74
N GLU A 287 8.49 -5.65 6.70
CA GLU A 287 7.61 -6.02 5.60
C GLU A 287 6.17 -5.98 6.12
N HIS A 288 5.32 -5.12 5.57
CA HIS A 288 3.96 -4.94 6.05
C HIS A 288 2.95 -4.94 4.91
N HIS A 289 2.26 -6.07 4.75
CA HIS A 289 1.06 -6.20 3.94
C HIS A 289 0.06 -7.19 4.56
N SER A 290 -1.14 -7.29 3.97
CA SER A 290 -2.26 -8.06 4.52
C SER A 290 -1.96 -9.54 4.80
N ASN A 291 -0.96 -10.13 4.13
CA ASN A 291 -0.65 -11.55 4.23
C ASN A 291 0.46 -11.88 5.24
N ILE A 292 1.24 -10.90 5.73
CA ILE A 292 2.47 -11.11 6.51
C ILE A 292 2.33 -10.95 8.01
N VAL A 293 1.13 -10.68 8.48
CA VAL A 293 0.91 -10.94 9.89
C VAL A 293 1.19 -12.47 10.04
N ASP A 294 2.13 -12.88 10.89
CA ASP A 294 2.68 -14.22 11.21
C ASP A 294 2.70 -15.35 10.15
N ASP A 295 3.64 -15.30 9.19
CA ASP A 295 4.37 -16.52 8.77
C ASP A 295 5.53 -16.69 9.77
N ASP A 296 5.65 -17.88 10.39
CA ASP A 296 6.84 -18.46 11.04
C ASP A 296 6.47 -19.22 12.32
N GLU A 297 5.83 -20.38 12.17
CA GLU A 297 5.78 -21.40 13.22
C GLU A 297 6.67 -22.59 12.87
N ASN A 298 7.97 -22.39 13.07
CA ASN A 298 8.87 -23.44 13.54
C ASN A 298 9.62 -22.87 14.75
N ILE A 299 8.93 -22.69 15.89
CA ILE A 299 9.50 -22.02 17.07
C ILE A 299 9.22 -22.85 18.32
N ALA A 300 10.13 -23.80 18.56
CA ALA A 300 10.36 -24.41 19.86
C ALA A 300 11.58 -23.78 20.57
N ASN A 301 11.93 -22.53 20.26
CA ASN A 301 13.07 -21.81 20.83
C ASN A 301 12.64 -20.45 21.41
N GLU A 302 12.84 -20.27 22.73
CA GLU A 302 12.40 -19.10 23.52
C GLU A 302 12.95 -17.74 23.04
N ASN A 303 14.05 -17.70 22.26
CA ASN A 303 14.61 -16.45 21.72
C ASN A 303 13.83 -15.86 20.53
N LEU A 304 13.10 -16.67 19.76
CA LEU A 304 12.38 -16.24 18.54
C LEU A 304 11.04 -15.56 18.82
N GLN A 305 10.45 -15.75 20.02
CA GLN A 305 9.19 -15.10 20.40
C GLN A 305 9.31 -13.57 20.55
N ASN A 306 10.51 -13.06 20.83
CA ASN A 306 10.73 -11.63 21.12
C ASN A 306 10.79 -10.76 19.86
N GLU A 307 11.48 -11.18 18.79
CA GLU A 307 11.62 -10.38 17.56
C GLU A 307 10.31 -10.24 16.78
N GLN A 308 9.48 -11.30 16.77
CA GLN A 308 8.20 -11.31 16.07
C GLN A 308 7.16 -10.40 16.75
N TYR A 309 7.18 -10.35 18.08
CA TYR A 309 6.31 -9.46 18.85
C TYR A 309 6.63 -7.98 18.57
N VAL A 310 7.92 -7.63 18.53
CA VAL A 310 8.38 -6.27 18.17
C VAL A 310 7.97 -5.90 16.74
N LYS A 311 8.15 -6.81 15.77
CA LYS A 311 7.69 -6.60 14.38
C LYS A 311 6.20 -6.30 14.30
N ARG A 312 5.37 -7.02 15.07
CA ARG A 312 3.91 -6.79 15.11
C ARG A 312 3.56 -5.41 15.66
N LEU A 313 4.22 -4.97 16.73
CA LEU A 313 4.02 -3.62 17.27
C LEU A 313 4.45 -2.56 16.26
N SER A 314 5.58 -2.77 15.58
CA SER A 314 6.07 -1.85 14.56
C SER A 314 5.24 -1.84 13.28
N MET A 315 4.40 -2.84 13.01
CA MET A 315 3.40 -2.74 11.94
C MET A 315 2.34 -1.67 12.24
N GLU A 316 2.07 -1.38 13.51
CA GLU A 316 1.06 -0.41 13.93
C GLU A 316 1.55 1.04 13.74
N ASN A 317 2.84 1.29 13.99
CA ASN A 317 3.40 2.63 13.95
C ASN A 317 4.55 2.84 12.95
N TRP A 318 5.02 1.82 12.22
CA TRP A 318 6.13 1.92 11.26
C TRP A 318 7.44 2.45 11.84
N ASP A 319 7.77 2.06 13.07
CA ASP A 319 9.05 2.41 13.70
C ASP A 319 10.19 1.48 13.23
N TYR A 320 10.53 1.54 11.93
CA TYR A 320 11.62 0.78 11.30
C TYR A 320 12.44 1.64 10.33
N PRO A 321 13.76 1.40 10.20
CA PRO A 321 14.64 2.10 9.27
C PRO A 321 14.24 1.95 7.79
N ILE A 322 13.88 0.73 7.38
CA ILE A 322 13.43 0.40 6.02
C ILE A 322 12.09 -0.31 6.11
N ILE A 323 11.08 0.19 5.38
CA ILE A 323 9.73 -0.38 5.36
C ILE A 323 9.37 -0.74 3.92
N VAL A 324 8.86 -1.95 3.70
CA VAL A 324 8.28 -2.40 2.44
C VAL A 324 6.79 -2.65 2.65
N THR A 325 5.95 -1.96 1.89
CA THR A 325 4.49 -1.95 2.09
C THR A 325 3.72 -1.88 0.77
N THR A 326 2.41 -2.04 0.83
CA THR A 326 1.53 -1.89 -0.33
C THR A 326 1.07 -0.45 -0.54
N SER A 327 0.73 -0.09 -1.79
CA SER A 327 0.02 1.17 -2.09
C SER A 327 -1.27 1.30 -1.30
N VAL A 328 -2.02 0.21 -1.13
CA VAL A 328 -3.26 0.20 -0.32
C VAL A 328 -2.96 0.57 1.13
N GLN A 329 -1.98 -0.09 1.76
CA GLN A 329 -1.62 0.19 3.15
C GLN A 329 -1.11 1.62 3.33
N PHE A 330 -0.29 2.10 2.40
CA PHE A 330 0.25 3.45 2.46
C PHE A 330 -0.85 4.51 2.33
N PHE A 331 -1.59 4.51 1.21
CA PHE A 331 -2.58 5.55 0.96
C PHE A 331 -3.80 5.45 1.88
N GLU A 332 -4.35 4.25 2.12
CA GLU A 332 -5.50 4.16 3.02
C GLU A 332 -5.17 4.54 4.47
N SER A 333 -3.89 4.44 4.89
CA SER A 333 -3.48 4.96 6.19
C SER A 333 -3.52 6.49 6.21
N LEU A 334 -3.01 7.14 5.17
CA LEU A 334 -3.02 8.61 5.02
C LEU A 334 -4.43 9.19 5.00
N PHE A 335 -5.39 8.52 4.36
CA PHE A 335 -6.78 8.99 4.28
C PHE A 335 -7.70 8.44 5.38
N SER A 336 -7.23 7.55 6.26
CA SER A 336 -8.06 6.97 7.32
C SER A 336 -8.45 7.99 8.39
N ASN A 337 -9.51 7.70 9.13
CA ASN A 337 -9.83 8.42 10.36
C ASN A 337 -9.61 7.57 11.62
N LYS A 338 -9.23 6.29 11.49
CA LYS A 338 -9.14 5.36 12.64
C LYS A 338 -7.74 5.40 13.28
N PRO A 339 -7.63 5.41 14.62
CA PRO A 339 -6.33 5.44 15.31
C PRO A 339 -5.39 4.33 14.81
N SER A 340 -5.88 3.10 14.74
CA SER A 340 -5.09 1.93 14.33
C SER A 340 -4.48 2.00 12.93
N LYS A 341 -5.05 2.79 12.01
CA LYS A 341 -4.48 3.02 10.68
C LYS A 341 -3.58 4.26 10.67
N CYS A 342 -3.93 5.30 11.43
CA CYS A 342 -3.20 6.57 11.41
C CYS A 342 -1.93 6.59 12.27
N ARG A 343 -1.76 5.71 13.27
CA ARG A 343 -0.60 5.69 14.18
C ARG A 343 0.76 5.71 13.48
N LYS A 344 0.86 5.17 12.26
CA LYS A 344 2.08 5.18 11.46
C LYS A 344 2.44 6.49 10.74
N ILE A 345 1.52 7.44 10.61
CA ILE A 345 1.73 8.66 9.78
C ILE A 345 2.87 9.53 10.32
N HIS A 346 3.01 9.69 11.64
CA HIS A 346 4.10 10.49 12.22
C HIS A 346 5.47 9.91 11.89
N ASN A 347 5.57 8.58 11.84
CA ASN A 347 6.74 7.86 11.34
C ASN A 347 6.86 7.84 9.82
N ILE A 348 6.13 8.66 9.07
CA ILE A 348 6.44 8.95 7.65
C ILE A 348 7.20 10.29 7.55
N ALA A 349 7.20 11.11 8.61
CA ALA A 349 7.91 12.38 8.60
C ALA A 349 9.40 12.18 8.31
N LYS A 350 9.99 13.10 7.55
CA LYS A 350 11.42 13.05 7.16
C LYS A 350 11.85 11.70 6.56
N SER A 351 10.98 11.05 5.77
CA SER A 351 11.33 9.82 5.05
C SER A 351 11.62 10.07 3.58
N VAL A 352 12.33 9.12 2.96
CA VAL A 352 12.32 8.95 1.50
C VAL A 352 11.31 7.86 1.15
N VAL A 353 10.25 8.21 0.43
CA VAL A 353 9.21 7.28 -0.02
C VAL A 353 9.43 6.95 -1.50
N ILE A 354 9.69 5.69 -1.80
CA ILE A 354 9.87 5.16 -3.15
C ILE A 354 8.57 4.48 -3.56
N PHE A 355 7.92 4.97 -4.61
CA PHE A 355 6.82 4.26 -5.26
C PHE A 355 7.36 3.55 -6.49
N ASP A 356 7.29 2.22 -6.53
CA ASP A 356 7.57 1.47 -7.76
C ASP A 356 6.26 1.10 -8.45
N GLU A 357 6.26 1.15 -9.79
CA GLU A 357 5.08 0.98 -10.64
C GLU A 357 3.92 1.93 -10.28
N VAL A 358 4.22 3.20 -9.97
CA VAL A 358 3.23 4.21 -9.51
C VAL A 358 2.08 4.47 -10.51
N GLN A 359 2.22 4.08 -11.77
CA GLN A 359 1.19 4.23 -12.80
C GLN A 359 -0.09 3.43 -12.52
N THR A 360 -0.05 2.44 -11.63
CA THR A 360 -1.21 1.62 -11.25
C THR A 360 -2.24 2.35 -10.37
N LEU A 361 -2.02 3.62 -10.03
CA LEU A 361 -2.96 4.41 -9.24
C LEU A 361 -4.32 4.54 -9.97
N PRO A 362 -5.45 4.29 -9.26
CA PRO A 362 -6.78 4.51 -9.83
C PRO A 362 -6.95 5.96 -10.26
N LYS A 363 -7.27 6.15 -11.55
CA LYS A 363 -7.29 7.48 -12.18
C LYS A 363 -8.24 8.47 -11.47
N GLY A 364 -9.41 8.00 -11.02
CA GLY A 364 -10.38 8.82 -10.29
C GLY A 364 -9.99 9.21 -8.86
N LEU A 365 -8.80 8.80 -8.40
CA LEU A 365 -8.20 9.18 -7.11
C LEU A 365 -6.86 9.89 -7.27
N VAL A 366 -6.39 10.14 -8.50
CA VAL A 366 -5.03 10.66 -8.74
C VAL A 366 -4.87 12.06 -8.13
N GLU A 367 -5.81 12.98 -8.34
CA GLU A 367 -5.70 14.34 -7.80
C GLU A 367 -5.63 14.40 -6.27
N PRO A 368 -6.53 13.78 -5.49
CA PRO A 368 -6.42 13.79 -4.04
C PRO A 368 -5.15 13.09 -3.56
N THR A 369 -4.69 12.07 -4.29
CA THR A 369 -3.42 11.38 -3.99
C THR A 369 -2.22 12.31 -4.21
N LEU A 370 -2.11 12.98 -5.34
CA LEU A 370 -1.00 13.89 -5.60
C LEU A 370 -1.02 15.10 -4.66
N GLU A 371 -2.21 15.61 -4.31
CA GLU A 371 -2.35 16.71 -3.35
C GLU A 371 -1.89 16.31 -1.94
N ILE A 372 -2.27 15.12 -1.43
CA ILE A 372 -1.79 14.68 -0.11
C ILE A 372 -0.28 14.47 -0.09
N LEU A 373 0.33 13.97 -1.17
CA LEU A 373 1.79 13.84 -1.27
C LEU A 373 2.47 15.23 -1.23
N GLN A 374 1.91 16.24 -1.90
CA GLN A 374 2.39 17.62 -1.81
C GLN A 374 2.25 18.18 -0.40
N ASN A 375 1.13 17.90 0.29
CA ASN A 375 0.97 18.28 1.69
C ASN A 375 2.00 17.57 2.59
N MET A 376 2.30 16.29 2.35
CA MET A 376 3.32 15.55 3.09
C MET A 376 4.71 16.17 2.93
N GLN A 377 5.13 16.46 1.69
CA GLN A 377 6.42 17.11 1.44
C GLN A 377 6.50 18.45 2.18
N LYS A 378 5.45 19.27 2.12
CA LYS A 378 5.43 20.59 2.76
C LYS A 378 5.37 20.51 4.28
N VAL A 379 4.48 19.70 4.84
CA VAL A 379 4.17 19.66 6.28
C VAL A 379 5.19 18.83 7.05
N ILE A 380 5.51 17.62 6.56
CA ILE A 380 6.36 16.65 7.28
C ILE A 380 7.71 16.37 6.60
N GLY A 381 8.07 17.11 5.55
CA GLY A 381 9.41 17.07 4.95
C GLY A 381 9.77 15.72 4.31
N THR A 382 8.77 15.00 3.79
CA THR A 382 8.97 13.73 3.06
C THR A 382 9.50 14.02 1.65
N SER A 383 10.42 13.18 1.17
CA SER A 383 10.90 13.18 -0.21
C SER A 383 10.36 11.97 -0.97
N PHE A 384 10.01 12.14 -2.24
CA PHE A 384 9.32 11.12 -3.03
C PHE A 384 10.11 10.75 -4.28
N LEU A 385 10.26 9.45 -4.53
CA LEU A 385 10.80 8.91 -5.76
C LEU A 385 9.79 8.02 -6.48
N PHE A 386 9.40 8.42 -7.68
CA PHE A 386 8.54 7.64 -8.56
C PHE A 386 9.39 6.78 -9.51
N CYS A 387 9.40 5.47 -9.29
CA CYS A 387 10.05 4.48 -10.16
C CYS A 387 9.02 3.84 -11.09
N THR A 388 9.29 3.80 -12.38
CA THR A 388 8.33 3.26 -13.36
C THR A 388 9.01 2.99 -14.71
N ALA A 389 8.42 2.09 -15.50
CA ALA A 389 8.76 1.95 -16.92
C ALA A 389 7.97 2.94 -17.80
N THR A 390 6.82 3.42 -17.32
CA THR A 390 5.88 4.23 -18.09
C THR A 390 5.48 5.43 -17.23
N GLN A 391 6.27 6.50 -17.28
CA GLN A 391 6.08 7.65 -16.37
C GLN A 391 4.69 8.27 -16.56
N PRO A 392 3.83 8.28 -15.53
CA PRO A 392 2.58 9.00 -15.60
C PRO A 392 2.84 10.50 -15.73
N ALA A 393 1.95 11.21 -16.43
CA ALA A 393 1.96 12.66 -16.53
C ALA A 393 1.46 13.30 -15.21
N PHE A 394 2.15 13.04 -14.10
CA PHE A 394 1.81 13.60 -12.78
C PHE A 394 2.23 15.06 -12.62
N ILE A 395 2.95 15.64 -13.57
CA ILE A 395 3.29 17.06 -13.56
C ILE A 395 2.03 17.90 -13.79
N GLU A 396 1.90 18.98 -13.02
CA GLU A 396 0.80 19.95 -13.15
C GLU A 396 0.75 20.55 -14.56
N ARG A 397 -0.46 20.64 -15.12
CA ARG A 397 -0.73 21.24 -16.44
C ARG A 397 -2.15 21.78 -16.49
N GLU A 398 -2.50 22.48 -17.58
CA GLU A 398 -3.86 22.98 -17.77
C GLU A 398 -4.88 21.83 -17.72
N GLY A 399 -5.90 21.96 -16.88
CA GLY A 399 -6.92 20.94 -16.68
C GLY A 399 -6.57 19.80 -15.72
N PHE A 400 -5.33 19.70 -15.22
CA PHE A 400 -4.91 18.63 -14.31
C PHE A 400 -4.06 19.14 -13.13
N LYS A 401 -4.57 18.94 -11.91
CA LYS A 401 -3.92 19.37 -10.66
C LYS A 401 -2.85 18.37 -10.20
N GLY A 402 -1.71 18.41 -10.87
CA GLY A 402 -0.56 17.56 -10.61
C GLY A 402 0.41 18.08 -9.56
N ILE A 403 1.62 17.51 -9.56
CA ILE A 403 2.79 17.96 -8.82
C ILE A 403 3.51 19.02 -9.65
N LYS A 404 3.87 20.15 -9.03
CA LYS A 404 4.49 21.28 -9.72
C LYS A 404 5.79 20.94 -10.44
N ASN A 405 6.70 20.24 -9.77
CA ASN A 405 8.02 19.89 -10.29
C ASN A 405 8.37 18.46 -9.89
N ILE A 406 8.74 17.62 -10.86
CA ILE A 406 9.30 16.28 -10.65
C ILE A 406 10.67 16.24 -11.33
N PHE A 407 11.73 15.99 -10.57
CA PHE A 407 13.10 16.02 -11.09
C PHE A 407 13.54 14.62 -11.58
N PRO A 408 13.90 14.47 -12.87
CA PRO A 408 14.34 13.18 -13.39
C PRO A 408 15.75 12.82 -12.90
N LEU A 409 15.91 11.59 -12.42
CA LEU A 409 17.17 11.00 -11.96
C LEU A 409 17.81 10.09 -13.01
N VAL A 410 17.34 10.15 -14.24
CA VAL A 410 17.85 9.37 -15.38
C VAL A 410 18.16 10.35 -16.51
N LYS A 411 19.39 10.29 -17.03
CA LYS A 411 19.80 11.10 -18.18
C LYS A 411 19.41 10.37 -19.47
N ALA A 412 18.72 11.08 -20.37
CA ALA A 412 18.31 10.56 -21.69
C ALA A 412 17.64 9.18 -21.60
N PRO A 413 16.50 9.05 -20.89
CA PRO A 413 15.80 7.77 -20.77
C PRO A 413 15.51 7.14 -22.14
N GLU A 414 15.26 7.94 -23.18
CA GLU A 414 14.99 7.48 -24.55
C GLU A 414 16.06 6.50 -25.04
N LEU A 415 17.35 6.84 -24.87
CA LEU A 415 18.48 6.01 -25.30
C LEU A 415 18.54 4.68 -24.54
N ILE A 416 18.17 4.69 -23.26
CA ILE A 416 18.14 3.48 -22.43
C ILE A 416 17.03 2.55 -22.92
N PHE A 417 15.84 3.09 -23.20
CA PHE A 417 14.72 2.32 -23.74
C PHE A 417 15.04 1.72 -25.12
N GLU A 418 15.62 2.52 -26.03
CA GLU A 418 16.06 2.06 -27.35
C GLU A 418 17.06 0.91 -27.25
N THR A 419 18.07 1.04 -26.39
CA THR A 419 19.11 -0.01 -26.28
C THR A 419 18.63 -1.25 -25.54
N CYS A 420 17.53 -1.15 -24.81
CA CYS A 420 16.88 -2.28 -24.14
C CYS A 420 15.79 -2.93 -24.97
N LYS A 421 15.67 -2.60 -26.27
CA LYS A 421 14.71 -3.22 -27.17
C LYS A 421 14.98 -4.72 -27.29
N ARG A 422 14.06 -5.52 -26.75
CA ARG A 422 14.13 -7.00 -26.72
C ARG A 422 13.02 -7.67 -27.50
N VAL A 423 12.01 -6.91 -27.91
CA VAL A 423 10.79 -7.41 -28.53
C VAL A 423 10.41 -6.62 -29.78
N ILE A 424 9.65 -7.26 -30.65
CA ILE A 424 8.85 -6.64 -31.70
C ILE A 424 7.38 -6.77 -31.34
N TYR A 425 6.59 -5.76 -31.71
CA TYR A 425 5.14 -5.78 -31.56
C TYR A 425 4.51 -6.02 -32.92
N SER A 426 3.57 -6.96 -33.00
CA SER A 426 2.87 -7.30 -34.23
C SER A 426 1.36 -7.45 -33.99
N PRO A 427 0.51 -6.93 -34.89
CA PRO A 427 -0.93 -7.12 -34.79
C PRO A 427 -1.34 -8.49 -35.34
N ILE A 428 -2.26 -9.16 -34.65
CA ILE A 428 -3.05 -10.25 -35.21
C ILE A 428 -4.23 -9.65 -35.98
N GLU A 429 -4.44 -10.10 -37.22
CA GLU A 429 -5.57 -9.69 -38.08
C GLU A 429 -5.78 -8.16 -38.15
N ASN A 430 -4.69 -7.38 -38.11
CA ASN A 430 -4.73 -5.90 -38.06
C ASN A 430 -5.66 -5.32 -36.96
N TYR A 431 -5.69 -5.97 -35.79
CA TYR A 431 -6.57 -5.64 -34.65
C TYR A 431 -8.07 -5.82 -34.91
N SER A 432 -8.44 -6.47 -36.01
CA SER A 432 -9.81 -6.93 -36.19
C SER A 432 -10.11 -8.08 -35.22
N SER A 433 -11.40 -8.32 -35.00
CA SER A 433 -11.84 -9.36 -34.08
C SER A 433 -11.52 -10.75 -34.62
N ILE A 434 -10.80 -11.57 -33.83
CA ILE A 434 -10.50 -12.97 -34.09
C ILE A 434 -11.36 -13.88 -33.20
N SER A 435 -11.75 -15.06 -33.71
CA SER A 435 -12.44 -16.06 -32.89
C SER A 435 -11.46 -16.77 -31.94
N THR A 436 -11.98 -17.36 -30.85
CA THR A 436 -11.15 -18.15 -29.94
C THR A 436 -10.46 -19.31 -30.65
N GLN A 437 -11.14 -19.92 -31.63
CA GLN A 437 -10.62 -21.06 -32.38
C GLN A 437 -9.48 -20.65 -33.31
N ASP A 438 -9.66 -19.59 -34.10
CA ASP A 438 -8.62 -19.11 -35.01
C ASP A 438 -7.38 -18.61 -34.23
N LEU A 439 -7.61 -18.01 -33.06
CA LEU A 439 -6.52 -17.61 -32.17
C LEU A 439 -5.77 -18.84 -31.64
N ALA A 440 -6.48 -19.89 -31.22
CA ALA A 440 -5.87 -21.14 -30.78
C ALA A 440 -5.01 -21.77 -31.88
N GLU A 441 -5.51 -21.82 -33.12
CA GLU A 441 -4.74 -22.29 -34.28
C GLU A 441 -3.48 -21.47 -34.52
N SER A 442 -3.57 -20.13 -34.41
CA SER A 442 -2.40 -19.25 -34.51
C SER A 442 -1.35 -19.56 -33.44
N ILE A 443 -1.76 -19.77 -32.18
CA ILE A 443 -0.87 -20.07 -31.07
C ILE A 443 -0.16 -21.41 -31.26
N LEU A 444 -0.89 -22.43 -31.72
CA LEU A 444 -0.33 -23.76 -31.99
C LEU A 444 0.71 -23.74 -33.13
N GLY A 445 0.60 -22.79 -34.05
CA GLY A 445 1.55 -22.60 -35.14
C GLY A 445 2.95 -22.11 -34.71
N GLU A 446 3.11 -21.54 -33.51
CA GLU A 446 4.38 -20.98 -33.04
C GLU A 446 5.48 -22.02 -32.83
N ASN A 447 5.11 -23.26 -32.45
CA ASN A 447 6.05 -24.33 -32.06
C ASN A 447 7.07 -23.92 -30.97
N LEU A 448 6.71 -22.98 -30.09
CA LEU A 448 7.52 -22.47 -29.00
C LEU A 448 6.71 -22.44 -27.70
N SER A 449 7.35 -22.13 -26.58
CA SER A 449 6.61 -21.79 -25.37
C SER A 449 5.88 -20.46 -25.57
N VAL A 450 4.56 -20.44 -25.36
CA VAL A 450 3.73 -19.26 -25.58
C VAL A 450 3.03 -18.85 -24.29
N LEU A 451 3.06 -17.56 -24.01
CA LEU A 451 2.24 -16.97 -22.96
C LEU A 451 1.11 -16.16 -23.59
N VAL A 452 -0.13 -16.48 -23.24
CA VAL A 452 -1.33 -15.80 -23.73
C VAL A 452 -2.05 -15.12 -22.58
N ILE A 453 -2.32 -13.83 -22.74
CA ILE A 453 -2.89 -12.98 -21.69
C ILE A 453 -4.21 -12.40 -22.17
N CYS A 454 -5.30 -12.84 -21.54
CA CYS A 454 -6.64 -12.32 -21.79
C CYS A 454 -7.04 -11.30 -20.73
N ASN A 455 -8.05 -10.50 -21.05
CA ASN A 455 -8.53 -9.44 -20.18
C ASN A 455 -9.45 -9.95 -19.06
N THR A 456 -10.15 -11.07 -19.28
CA THR A 456 -11.06 -11.64 -18.27
C THR A 456 -10.86 -13.13 -18.06
N LYS A 457 -11.29 -13.62 -16.90
CA LYS A 457 -11.19 -15.04 -16.52
C LYS A 457 -11.98 -15.93 -17.47
N LYS A 458 -13.18 -15.49 -17.87
CA LYS A 458 -14.04 -16.19 -18.83
C LYS A 458 -13.30 -16.47 -20.14
N GLN A 459 -12.64 -15.46 -20.69
CA GLN A 459 -11.90 -15.60 -21.95
C GLN A 459 -10.66 -16.50 -21.80
N THR A 460 -9.92 -16.36 -20.69
CA THR A 460 -8.77 -17.22 -20.41
C THR A 460 -9.18 -18.68 -20.34
N LEU A 461 -10.31 -19.00 -19.69
CA LEU A 461 -10.83 -20.36 -19.59
C LEU A 461 -11.28 -20.90 -20.94
N LEU A 462 -12.05 -20.14 -21.71
CA LEU A 462 -12.50 -20.57 -23.05
C LEU A 462 -11.32 -20.86 -23.99
N LEU A 463 -10.27 -20.04 -23.93
CA LEU A 463 -9.07 -20.28 -24.73
C LEU A 463 -8.27 -21.49 -24.23
N PHE A 464 -8.17 -21.67 -22.91
CA PHE A 464 -7.54 -22.84 -22.32
C PHE A 464 -8.21 -24.14 -22.78
N GLU A 465 -9.55 -24.21 -22.71
CA GLU A 465 -10.34 -25.35 -23.17
C GLU A 465 -10.11 -25.64 -24.65
N ALA A 466 -10.14 -24.61 -25.51
CA ALA A 466 -9.89 -24.76 -26.96
C ALA A 466 -8.48 -25.28 -27.28
N LEU A 467 -7.49 -24.99 -26.44
CA LEU A 467 -6.11 -25.44 -26.63
C LEU A 467 -5.83 -26.83 -26.06
N GLN A 468 -6.63 -27.35 -25.11
CA GLN A 468 -6.37 -28.64 -24.47
C GLN A 468 -6.37 -29.82 -25.46
N GLU A 469 -7.15 -29.73 -26.53
CA GLU A 469 -7.25 -30.80 -27.55
C GLU A 469 -6.02 -30.89 -28.47
N SER A 470 -5.05 -29.97 -28.33
CA SER A 470 -3.89 -29.85 -29.23
C SER A 470 -2.76 -30.86 -28.97
N GLY A 471 -2.75 -31.54 -27.82
CA GLY A 471 -1.66 -32.43 -27.40
C GLY A 471 -0.39 -31.72 -26.88
N ILE A 472 -0.36 -30.38 -26.85
CA ILE A 472 0.66 -29.59 -26.16
C ILE A 472 0.25 -29.41 -24.69
N LYS A 473 1.21 -29.27 -23.79
CA LYS A 473 0.93 -28.97 -22.38
C LYS A 473 0.41 -27.55 -22.23
N VAL A 474 -0.89 -27.41 -21.98
CA VAL A 474 -1.58 -26.14 -21.75
C VAL A 474 -1.82 -25.95 -20.25
N ILE A 475 -1.59 -24.75 -19.75
CA ILE A 475 -1.72 -24.39 -18.33
C ILE A 475 -2.60 -23.14 -18.22
N HIS A 476 -3.64 -23.19 -17.40
CA HIS A 476 -4.42 -22.02 -17.04
C HIS A 476 -3.85 -21.37 -15.77
N LEU A 477 -3.85 -20.04 -15.69
CA LEU A 477 -3.37 -19.30 -14.52
C LEU A 477 -4.23 -18.06 -14.26
N SER A 478 -5.05 -18.09 -13.19
CA SER A 478 -5.88 -16.95 -12.84
C SER A 478 -6.14 -16.83 -11.34
N THR A 479 -6.85 -15.77 -10.94
CA THR A 479 -7.26 -15.59 -9.54
C THR A 479 -8.44 -16.45 -9.11
N SER A 480 -8.98 -17.30 -9.99
CA SER A 480 -9.91 -18.38 -9.63
C SER A 480 -9.22 -19.54 -8.92
N MET A 481 -7.89 -19.60 -8.97
CA MET A 481 -7.10 -20.50 -8.15
C MET A 481 -6.82 -19.87 -6.77
N TYR A 482 -6.94 -20.64 -5.69
CA TYR A 482 -6.54 -20.15 -4.36
C TYR A 482 -5.01 -19.95 -4.30
N PRO A 483 -4.49 -19.09 -3.40
CA PRO A 483 -3.07 -18.73 -3.37
C PRO A 483 -2.09 -19.92 -3.34
N ALA A 484 -2.33 -20.93 -2.50
CA ALA A 484 -1.46 -22.10 -2.41
C ALA A 484 -1.39 -22.88 -3.74
N HIS A 485 -2.53 -23.14 -4.39
CA HIS A 485 -2.60 -23.77 -5.71
C HIS A 485 -1.87 -22.95 -6.78
N ARG A 486 -2.15 -21.65 -6.85
CA ARG A 486 -1.49 -20.75 -7.80
C ARG A 486 0.05 -20.76 -7.66
N LYS A 487 0.56 -20.85 -6.43
CA LYS A 487 2.00 -20.95 -6.15
C LYS A 487 2.61 -22.24 -6.74
N ARG A 488 1.90 -23.37 -6.66
CA ARG A 488 2.33 -24.63 -7.31
C ARG A 488 2.36 -24.49 -8.83
N VAL A 489 1.30 -23.97 -9.43
CA VAL A 489 1.19 -23.80 -10.89
C VAL A 489 2.33 -22.90 -11.41
N ILE A 490 2.60 -21.78 -10.75
CA ILE A 490 3.73 -20.90 -11.11
C ILE A 490 5.08 -21.63 -11.02
N ALA A 491 5.30 -22.44 -9.98
CA ALA A 491 6.53 -23.22 -9.84
C ALA A 491 6.68 -24.25 -10.98
N ASN A 492 5.58 -24.90 -11.38
CA ASN A 492 5.55 -25.85 -12.48
C ASN A 492 5.85 -25.19 -13.83
N VAL A 493 5.29 -24.00 -14.08
CA VAL A 493 5.59 -23.20 -15.28
C VAL A 493 7.07 -22.84 -15.33
N ARG A 494 7.66 -22.37 -14.21
CA ARG A 494 9.10 -22.05 -14.16
C ARG A 494 9.97 -23.25 -14.53
N LYS A 495 9.70 -24.39 -13.92
CA LYS A 495 10.45 -25.63 -14.17
C LYS A 495 10.36 -26.06 -15.64
N ALA A 496 9.17 -25.95 -16.25
CA ALA A 496 8.99 -26.28 -17.66
C ALA A 496 9.76 -25.32 -18.59
N LEU A 497 9.75 -24.01 -18.30
CA LEU A 497 10.55 -23.02 -19.04
C LEU A 497 12.06 -23.26 -18.92
N GLU A 498 12.54 -23.57 -17.71
CA GLU A 498 13.95 -23.93 -17.46
C GLU A 498 14.38 -25.17 -18.25
N ASN A 499 13.49 -26.17 -18.33
CA ASN A 499 13.69 -27.39 -19.10
C ASN A 499 13.50 -27.21 -20.61
N LYS A 500 13.07 -26.02 -21.07
CA LYS A 500 12.70 -25.75 -22.46
C LYS A 500 11.60 -26.68 -22.99
N GLU A 501 10.71 -27.12 -22.12
CA GLU A 501 9.51 -27.88 -22.51
C GLU A 501 8.55 -26.95 -23.27
N PRO A 502 7.98 -27.36 -24.41
CA PRO A 502 6.97 -26.56 -25.10
C PRO A 502 5.69 -26.52 -24.26
N ILE A 503 5.36 -25.33 -23.75
CA ILE A 503 4.16 -25.10 -22.94
C ILE A 503 3.36 -23.91 -23.47
N ILE A 504 2.06 -23.94 -23.26
CA ILE A 504 1.19 -22.79 -23.49
C ILE A 504 0.58 -22.38 -22.16
N VAL A 505 0.76 -21.13 -21.77
CA VAL A 505 0.17 -20.60 -20.53
C VAL A 505 -0.91 -19.59 -20.88
N CYS A 506 -2.16 -19.90 -20.56
CA CYS A 506 -3.29 -19.00 -20.67
C CYS A 506 -3.49 -18.32 -19.31
N SER A 507 -3.30 -17.00 -19.24
CA SER A 507 -3.41 -16.23 -18.00
C SER A 507 -4.29 -15.00 -18.14
N THR A 508 -4.75 -14.47 -17.00
CA THR A 508 -5.23 -13.08 -16.90
C THR A 508 -4.06 -12.13 -16.59
N GLN A 509 -4.34 -10.86 -16.28
CA GLN A 509 -3.34 -9.83 -15.92
C GLN A 509 -2.52 -10.13 -14.65
N LEU A 510 -2.84 -11.20 -13.92
CA LEU A 510 -2.12 -11.64 -12.73
C LEU A 510 -0.59 -11.70 -12.93
N ILE A 511 -0.15 -12.09 -14.13
CA ILE A 511 1.27 -12.26 -14.47
C ILE A 511 1.97 -10.98 -14.91
N GLU A 512 1.22 -9.90 -15.16
CA GLU A 512 1.79 -8.60 -15.57
C GLU A 512 2.75 -8.09 -14.48
N ALA A 513 2.46 -8.41 -13.20
CA ALA A 513 3.27 -8.00 -12.07
C ALA A 513 3.61 -9.14 -11.08
N GLY A 514 4.90 -9.23 -10.76
CA GLY A 514 5.43 -10.08 -9.70
C GLY A 514 5.51 -11.58 -9.99
N VAL A 515 5.36 -11.99 -11.25
CA VAL A 515 5.72 -13.34 -11.68
C VAL A 515 6.93 -13.26 -12.61
N ASP A 516 8.06 -13.80 -12.18
CA ASP A 516 9.29 -13.87 -12.98
C ASP A 516 9.20 -15.01 -14.00
N PHE A 517 8.75 -14.67 -15.22
CA PHE A 517 8.68 -15.54 -16.39
C PHE A 517 9.44 -14.91 -17.56
N ASP A 518 10.01 -15.76 -18.40
CA ASP A 518 10.68 -15.40 -19.65
C ASP A 518 10.20 -16.34 -20.78
N PHE A 519 9.32 -15.84 -21.63
CA PHE A 519 8.77 -16.55 -22.78
C PHE A 519 9.37 -16.04 -24.09
N PRO A 520 9.55 -16.89 -25.12
CA PRO A 520 9.98 -16.43 -26.44
C PRO A 520 8.89 -15.72 -27.23
N CYS A 521 7.61 -16.01 -26.94
CA CYS A 521 6.45 -15.40 -27.59
C CYS A 521 5.35 -15.08 -26.57
N VAL A 522 4.76 -13.88 -26.69
CA VAL A 522 3.65 -13.42 -25.86
C VAL A 522 2.50 -12.95 -26.73
N TYR A 523 1.32 -13.49 -26.51
CA TYR A 523 0.05 -13.00 -27.05
C TYR A 523 -0.65 -12.16 -25.99
N ARG A 524 -0.97 -10.91 -26.30
CA ARG A 524 -1.68 -10.00 -25.39
C ARG A 524 -2.98 -9.54 -26.02
N GLU A 525 -4.10 -9.81 -25.36
CA GLU A 525 -5.37 -9.20 -25.76
C GLU A 525 -5.24 -7.68 -25.63
N LEU A 526 -5.84 -6.94 -26.55
CA LEU A 526 -5.83 -5.47 -26.57
C LEU A 526 -6.13 -4.91 -25.18
N ALA A 527 -5.24 -4.05 -24.69
CA ALA A 527 -5.24 -3.57 -23.32
C ALA A 527 -4.69 -2.13 -23.24
N PRO A 528 -4.85 -1.44 -22.10
CA PRO A 528 -4.15 -0.19 -21.82
C PRO A 528 -2.65 -0.31 -22.05
N MET A 529 -2.01 0.82 -22.35
CA MET A 529 -0.60 0.87 -22.75
C MET A 529 0.32 0.21 -21.70
N GLU A 530 0.12 0.50 -20.41
CA GLU A 530 0.88 -0.12 -19.31
C GLU A 530 0.84 -1.65 -19.33
N SER A 531 -0.35 -2.24 -19.54
CA SER A 531 -0.53 -3.69 -19.53
C SER A 531 0.18 -4.33 -20.72
N ILE A 532 0.18 -3.69 -21.89
CA ILE A 532 0.93 -4.17 -23.07
C ILE A 532 2.44 -4.20 -22.76
N ILE A 533 2.99 -3.13 -22.19
CA ILE A 533 4.42 -3.06 -21.88
C ILE A 533 4.82 -4.00 -20.74
N GLN A 534 3.99 -4.13 -19.70
CA GLN A 534 4.25 -5.07 -18.61
C GLN A 534 4.24 -6.52 -19.10
N SER A 535 3.32 -6.84 -20.03
CA SER A 535 3.27 -8.13 -20.70
C SER A 535 4.51 -8.37 -21.57
N ALA A 536 4.93 -7.36 -22.33
CA ALA A 536 6.15 -7.41 -23.13
C ALA A 536 7.41 -7.65 -22.27
N GLY A 537 7.42 -7.17 -21.02
CA GLY A 537 8.47 -7.45 -20.04
C GLY A 537 8.57 -8.92 -19.57
N ARG A 538 7.69 -9.79 -20.07
CA ARG A 538 7.71 -11.26 -19.93
C ARG A 538 8.14 -11.97 -21.21
N CYS A 539 8.37 -11.23 -22.30
CA CYS A 539 8.86 -11.75 -23.58
C CYS A 539 10.35 -11.44 -23.75
N ASN A 540 11.18 -12.46 -24.02
CA ASN A 540 12.64 -12.37 -24.14
C ASN A 540 13.24 -11.48 -23.03
N ARG A 541 12.78 -11.69 -21.80
CA ARG A 541 13.07 -10.87 -20.62
C ARG A 541 14.56 -10.87 -20.33
N GLU A 542 15.26 -11.99 -20.48
CA GLU A 542 16.70 -12.07 -20.26
C GLU A 542 17.53 -11.60 -21.47
N GLY A 543 16.89 -11.34 -22.63
CA GLY A 543 17.58 -10.93 -23.85
C GLY A 543 18.53 -11.99 -24.42
N LYS A 544 18.31 -13.27 -24.09
CA LYS A 544 19.19 -14.39 -24.46
C LYS A 544 18.89 -14.96 -25.84
N MET A 545 17.78 -14.54 -26.47
CA MET A 545 17.42 -15.00 -27.82
C MET A 545 18.32 -14.36 -28.88
N ALA A 546 18.62 -15.13 -29.94
CA ALA A 546 19.37 -14.61 -31.09
C ALA A 546 18.58 -13.54 -31.88
N ASN A 547 17.25 -13.67 -31.87
CA ASN A 547 16.31 -12.71 -32.45
C ASN A 547 15.52 -12.00 -31.34
N LEU A 548 14.86 -10.89 -31.67
CA LEU A 548 13.91 -10.25 -30.75
C LEU A 548 12.73 -11.19 -30.46
N GLY A 549 12.19 -11.13 -29.24
CA GLY A 549 10.97 -11.84 -28.88
C GLY A 549 9.76 -11.23 -29.58
N ASP A 550 8.70 -12.02 -29.78
CA ASP A 550 7.50 -11.56 -30.47
C ASP A 550 6.37 -11.27 -29.46
N VAL A 551 5.78 -10.09 -29.56
CA VAL A 551 4.60 -9.68 -28.79
C VAL A 551 3.46 -9.43 -29.76
N LYS A 552 2.50 -10.35 -29.76
CA LYS A 552 1.36 -10.37 -30.66
C LYS A 552 0.13 -9.79 -29.99
N ILE A 553 -0.42 -8.71 -30.54
CA ILE A 553 -1.59 -8.02 -29.99
C ILE A 553 -2.84 -8.48 -30.74
N PHE A 554 -3.83 -9.02 -30.01
CA PHE A 554 -5.06 -9.54 -30.60
C PHE A 554 -6.32 -8.92 -29.98
N ARG A 555 -7.47 -9.07 -30.66
CA ARG A 555 -8.78 -8.67 -30.15
C ARG A 555 -9.76 -9.82 -30.34
N LEU A 556 -10.39 -10.31 -29.28
CA LEU A 556 -11.41 -11.36 -29.41
C LEU A 556 -12.77 -10.80 -29.87
N SER A 557 -13.50 -11.58 -30.68
CA SER A 557 -14.86 -11.24 -31.14
C SER A 557 -15.85 -11.04 -30.01
N ASN A 558 -15.73 -11.84 -28.95
CA ASN A 558 -16.53 -11.71 -27.72
C ASN A 558 -15.68 -11.10 -26.60
N SER A 559 -15.07 -9.94 -26.85
CA SER A 559 -14.16 -9.33 -25.89
C SER A 559 -14.88 -8.84 -24.62
N GLY A 560 -14.54 -9.46 -23.50
CA GLY A 560 -14.83 -8.93 -22.16
C GLY A 560 -13.81 -7.86 -21.79
N SER A 561 -14.14 -7.01 -20.82
CA SER A 561 -13.20 -6.05 -20.25
C SER A 561 -13.43 -5.97 -18.74
N PRO A 562 -12.36 -5.82 -17.92
CA PRO A 562 -12.49 -5.65 -16.47
C PRO A 562 -13.48 -4.55 -16.09
N ASP A 563 -13.49 -3.44 -16.82
CA ASP A 563 -14.48 -2.39 -16.69
C ASP A 563 -14.51 -1.49 -17.95
N LYS A 564 -15.45 -0.53 -17.98
CA LYS A 564 -15.61 0.42 -19.09
C LYS A 564 -14.39 1.33 -19.28
N GLN A 565 -13.72 1.70 -18.18
CA GLN A 565 -12.56 2.58 -18.21
C GLN A 565 -11.36 1.85 -18.83
N TYR A 566 -11.11 0.61 -18.44
CA TYR A 566 -10.09 -0.26 -19.02
C TYR A 566 -10.30 -0.39 -20.53
N LYS A 567 -11.55 -0.62 -20.98
CA LYS A 567 -11.88 -0.69 -22.41
C LYS A 567 -11.57 0.62 -23.13
N ALA A 568 -11.99 1.76 -22.59
CA ALA A 568 -11.71 3.07 -23.20
C ALA A 568 -10.20 3.35 -23.29
N LEU A 569 -9.44 3.02 -22.25
CA LEU A 569 -7.99 3.16 -22.22
C LEU A 569 -7.27 2.23 -23.19
N ALA A 570 -7.79 1.02 -23.43
CA ALA A 570 -7.26 0.09 -24.41
C ALA A 570 -7.49 0.56 -25.85
N GLU A 571 -8.70 1.06 -26.16
CA GLU A 571 -9.01 1.66 -27.47
C GLU A 571 -8.18 2.91 -27.74
N TYR A 572 -8.02 3.76 -26.71
CA TYR A 572 -7.17 4.93 -26.83
C TYR A 572 -5.70 4.55 -27.03
N ALA A 573 -5.20 3.56 -26.29
CA ALA A 573 -3.85 3.04 -26.48
C ALA A 573 -3.64 2.58 -27.94
N LEU A 574 -4.57 1.79 -28.49
CA LEU A 574 -4.53 1.37 -29.89
C LEU A 574 -4.41 2.57 -30.85
N SER A 575 -5.19 3.63 -30.64
CA SER A 575 -5.14 4.83 -31.47
C SER A 575 -3.76 5.51 -31.48
N CYS A 576 -2.98 5.37 -30.40
CA CYS A 576 -1.64 5.94 -30.30
C CYS A 576 -0.60 5.16 -31.11
N TYR A 577 -0.69 3.82 -31.15
CA TYR A 577 0.35 2.97 -31.75
C TYR A 577 -0.06 2.23 -33.03
N GLN A 578 -1.33 2.28 -33.46
CA GLN A 578 -1.76 1.63 -34.68
C GLN A 578 -0.95 2.17 -35.89
N LYS A 579 -0.32 1.27 -36.65
CA LYS A 579 0.63 1.59 -37.75
C LYS A 579 1.99 2.15 -37.29
N LYS A 580 2.22 2.21 -35.98
CA LYS A 580 3.46 2.65 -35.31
C LYS A 580 3.83 1.66 -34.21
N GLU A 581 3.56 0.38 -34.41
CA GLU A 581 3.83 -0.69 -33.44
C GLU A 581 5.31 -0.75 -33.08
N SER A 582 6.16 -0.44 -34.06
CA SER A 582 7.58 -0.31 -33.87
C SER A 582 7.95 0.80 -32.89
N GLU A 583 7.10 1.78 -32.59
CA GLU A 583 7.33 2.88 -31.65
C GLU A 583 6.87 2.57 -30.22
N LEU A 584 6.27 1.40 -29.94
CA LEU A 584 5.83 1.01 -28.58
C LEU A 584 6.96 0.89 -27.55
N HIS A 585 8.22 0.90 -28.00
CA HIS A 585 9.39 0.96 -27.13
C HIS A 585 9.88 2.39 -26.86
N ASN A 586 9.34 3.39 -27.58
CA ASN A 586 9.77 4.78 -27.48
C ASN A 586 9.16 5.44 -26.24
N TYR A 587 10.00 6.13 -25.48
CA TYR A 587 9.58 6.82 -24.26
C TYR A 587 8.49 7.89 -24.48
N SER A 588 8.50 8.57 -25.63
CA SER A 588 7.57 9.66 -25.95
C SER A 588 6.10 9.22 -26.01
N ILE A 589 5.82 8.00 -26.45
CA ILE A 589 4.44 7.49 -26.62
C ILE A 589 3.70 7.43 -25.28
N PHE A 590 4.41 7.19 -24.17
CA PHE A 590 3.82 7.13 -22.84
C PHE A 590 3.41 8.50 -22.34
N THR A 591 4.19 9.53 -22.65
CA THR A 591 3.88 10.91 -22.24
C THR A 591 2.60 11.37 -22.92
N GLU A 592 2.47 11.11 -24.21
CA GLU A 592 1.26 11.44 -24.98
C GLU A 592 0.04 10.65 -24.48
N TYR A 593 0.19 9.34 -24.31
CA TYR A 593 -0.87 8.46 -23.80
C TYR A 593 -1.37 8.92 -22.44
N TYR A 594 -0.47 9.14 -21.46
CA TYR A 594 -0.91 9.49 -20.12
C TYR A 594 -1.48 10.90 -20.01
N GLY A 595 -0.91 11.88 -20.70
CA GLY A 595 -1.43 13.25 -20.73
C GLY A 595 -2.91 13.26 -21.12
N HIS A 596 -3.22 12.68 -22.27
CA HIS A 596 -4.59 12.60 -22.78
C HIS A 596 -5.49 11.66 -21.97
N SER A 597 -4.97 10.53 -21.46
CA SER A 597 -5.75 9.60 -20.63
C SER A 597 -6.32 10.26 -19.37
N MET A 598 -5.57 11.22 -18.80
CA MET A 598 -5.95 11.96 -17.62
C MET A 598 -6.87 13.14 -17.96
N ASP A 599 -6.64 13.80 -19.10
CA ASP A 599 -7.36 15.04 -19.45
C ASP A 599 -8.73 14.78 -20.12
N LEU A 600 -8.85 13.73 -20.94
CA LEU A 600 -10.02 13.52 -21.79
C LEU A 600 -11.08 12.59 -21.22
N PHE A 601 -10.72 11.71 -20.28
CA PHE A 601 -11.57 10.56 -19.96
C PHE A 601 -12.02 10.49 -18.50
N ILE A 602 -11.36 11.19 -17.56
CA ILE A 602 -11.51 10.88 -16.13
C ILE A 602 -11.41 12.12 -15.26
N ASP A 603 -12.44 12.35 -14.44
CA ASP A 603 -12.35 13.26 -13.29
C ASP A 603 -11.37 12.68 -12.26
N GLY A 604 -10.19 13.30 -12.15
CA GLY A 604 -9.10 12.87 -11.26
C GLY A 604 -9.44 12.93 -9.77
N ASP A 605 -10.53 13.62 -9.39
CA ASP A 605 -11.16 13.60 -8.07
C ASP A 605 -12.65 13.25 -8.16
N LYS A 606 -12.97 12.12 -8.80
CA LYS A 606 -14.34 11.63 -9.05
C LYS A 606 -15.28 11.69 -7.84
N LYS A 607 -14.75 11.52 -6.62
CA LYS A 607 -15.52 11.52 -5.37
C LYS A 607 -15.42 12.84 -4.59
N LYS A 608 -14.81 13.88 -5.16
CA LYS A 608 -14.63 15.21 -4.56
C LYS A 608 -13.96 15.16 -3.20
N ILE A 609 -12.96 14.30 -3.07
CA ILE A 609 -12.23 14.03 -1.84
C ILE A 609 -11.51 15.30 -1.38
N ASN A 610 -10.93 16.10 -2.29
CA ASN A 610 -10.25 17.33 -1.91
C ASN A 610 -11.24 18.39 -1.39
N GLU A 611 -12.46 18.46 -1.92
CA GLU A 611 -13.52 19.31 -1.35
C GLU A 611 -13.83 18.90 0.10
N LEU A 612 -13.95 17.59 0.36
CA LEU A 612 -14.19 17.05 1.70
C LEU A 612 -13.03 17.30 2.67
N ARG A 613 -11.78 17.24 2.19
CA ARG A 613 -10.57 17.56 2.96
C ARG A 613 -10.52 19.04 3.33
N ASN A 614 -10.87 19.94 2.41
CA ASN A 614 -10.90 21.38 2.65
C ASN A 614 -11.84 21.80 3.79
N VAL A 615 -12.87 21.01 4.05
CA VAL A 615 -13.85 21.25 5.13
C VAL A 615 -13.64 20.34 6.35
N PHE A 616 -12.52 19.61 6.43
CA PHE A 616 -12.13 18.75 7.55
C PHE A 616 -13.13 17.60 7.85
N ASN A 617 -13.63 16.94 6.81
CA ASN A 617 -14.53 15.78 6.95
C ASN A 617 -13.77 14.44 6.89
N TYR A 618 -12.97 14.15 7.93
CA TYR A 618 -12.08 12.98 7.98
C TYR A 618 -12.79 11.62 7.85
N LYS A 619 -13.94 11.43 8.50
CA LYS A 619 -14.69 10.16 8.46
C LYS A 619 -15.27 9.93 7.07
N THR A 620 -15.81 10.99 6.46
CA THR A 620 -16.35 10.93 5.10
C THR A 620 -15.24 10.69 4.07
N VAL A 621 -14.09 11.38 4.20
CA VAL A 621 -12.89 11.15 3.38
C VAL A 621 -12.42 9.69 3.45
N ALA A 622 -12.34 9.11 4.66
CA ALA A 622 -11.92 7.73 4.86
C ALA A 622 -12.87 6.69 4.22
N GLY A 623 -14.16 7.04 4.06
CA GLY A 623 -15.13 6.23 3.33
C GLY A 623 -15.02 6.38 1.81
N ALA A 624 -14.69 7.58 1.33
CA ALA A 624 -14.59 7.87 -0.10
C ALA A 624 -13.28 7.36 -0.73
N TYR A 625 -12.15 7.52 -0.05
CA TYR A 625 -10.84 7.10 -0.54
C TYR A 625 -10.65 5.59 -0.35
N LYS A 626 -10.79 4.84 -1.45
CA LYS A 626 -10.61 3.39 -1.50
C LYS A 626 -9.82 3.03 -2.75
N LEU A 627 -8.57 2.58 -2.57
CA LEU A 627 -7.71 2.25 -3.70
C LEU A 627 -8.24 1.02 -4.48
N ILE A 628 -8.94 0.12 -3.78
CA ILE A 628 -9.66 -1.01 -4.36
C ILE A 628 -11.13 -0.83 -4.02
N GLU A 629 -11.98 -0.56 -5.02
CA GLU A 629 -13.42 -0.38 -4.82
C GLU A 629 -14.18 -1.70 -4.71
N SER A 630 -13.64 -2.76 -5.33
CA SER A 630 -14.31 -4.05 -5.48
C SER A 630 -14.42 -4.78 -4.15
N LYS A 631 -15.65 -4.88 -3.64
CA LYS A 631 -16.02 -5.83 -2.58
C LYS A 631 -15.95 -7.22 -3.18
N THR A 632 -14.80 -7.86 -3.01
CA THR A 632 -14.68 -9.29 -3.22
C THR A 632 -14.77 -9.97 -1.87
N THR A 633 -15.46 -11.09 -1.84
CA THR A 633 -15.64 -11.89 -0.63
C THR A 633 -14.79 -13.14 -0.76
N PRO A 634 -13.95 -13.47 0.24
CA PRO A 634 -13.21 -14.72 0.24
C PRO A 634 -14.17 -15.89 0.45
N ILE A 635 -14.08 -16.91 -0.40
CA ILE A 635 -14.69 -18.22 -0.18
C ILE A 635 -13.60 -19.24 0.05
N PHE A 636 -13.65 -19.95 1.17
CA PHE A 636 -12.76 -21.04 1.54
C PHE A 636 -13.04 -22.29 0.69
N ILE A 637 -12.01 -22.82 0.05
CA ILE A 637 -12.05 -24.06 -0.73
C ILE A 637 -11.63 -25.20 0.18
N HIS A 638 -12.58 -26.07 0.52
CA HIS A 638 -12.32 -27.29 1.28
C HIS A 638 -11.93 -28.42 0.31
N CYS A 639 -10.67 -28.83 0.35
CA CYS A 639 -10.10 -29.94 -0.43
C CYS A 639 -9.06 -30.68 0.42
N ASP A 640 -8.45 -31.74 -0.12
CA ASP A 640 -7.45 -32.55 0.57
C ASP A 640 -6.32 -31.71 1.19
N GLU A 641 -5.89 -30.63 0.52
CA GLU A 641 -4.81 -29.76 1.01
C GLU A 641 -5.22 -28.83 2.15
N SER A 642 -6.52 -28.54 2.28
CA SER A 642 -7.06 -27.66 3.32
C SER A 642 -7.82 -28.40 4.41
N ASP A 643 -7.91 -29.73 4.30
CA ASP A 643 -8.67 -30.58 5.22
C ASP A 643 -8.15 -30.51 6.65
N GLU A 644 -6.84 -30.61 6.87
CA GLU A 644 -6.23 -30.48 8.20
C GLU A 644 -6.53 -29.12 8.84
N LEU A 645 -6.54 -28.05 8.04
CA LEU A 645 -6.93 -26.72 8.50
C LEU A 645 -8.41 -26.69 8.87
N TYR A 646 -9.28 -27.22 8.01
CA TYR A 646 -10.72 -27.28 8.25
C TYR A 646 -11.07 -28.05 9.54
N GLU A 647 -10.49 -29.24 9.72
CA GLU A 647 -10.65 -30.09 10.90
C GLU A 647 -10.26 -29.36 12.18
N ARG A 648 -9.18 -28.56 12.13
CA ARG A 648 -8.70 -27.77 13.27
C ARG A 648 -9.62 -26.60 13.63
N ILE A 649 -10.33 -26.01 12.67
CA ILE A 649 -11.10 -24.77 12.87
C ILE A 649 -12.61 -25.00 13.03
N LYS A 650 -13.17 -26.08 12.47
CA LYS A 650 -14.63 -26.27 12.36
C LYS A 650 -15.38 -26.32 13.70
N TYR A 651 -14.71 -26.68 14.78
CA TYR A 651 -15.30 -26.74 16.13
C TYR A 651 -14.91 -25.57 17.05
N LYS A 652 -14.10 -24.62 16.57
CA LYS A 652 -13.74 -23.44 17.37
C LYS A 652 -14.93 -22.50 17.49
N GLU A 653 -15.16 -21.97 18.69
CA GLU A 653 -16.17 -20.92 18.92
C GLU A 653 -15.74 -19.59 18.29
N PHE A 654 -14.44 -19.26 18.40
CA PHE A 654 -13.84 -18.07 17.80
C PHE A 654 -12.54 -18.43 17.06
N LEU A 655 -12.35 -17.85 15.88
CA LEU A 655 -11.14 -18.03 15.09
C LEU A 655 -10.08 -17.00 15.47
N SER A 656 -8.85 -17.48 15.62
CA SER A 656 -7.69 -16.61 15.80
C SER A 656 -7.30 -15.93 14.48
N LYS A 657 -6.47 -14.88 14.54
CA LYS A 657 -5.89 -14.26 13.33
C LYS A 657 -5.13 -15.27 12.46
N LYS A 658 -4.46 -16.24 13.10
CA LYS A 658 -3.75 -17.33 12.43
C LYS A 658 -4.71 -18.24 11.65
N ASP A 659 -5.85 -18.58 12.25
CA ASP A 659 -6.88 -19.39 11.57
C ASP A 659 -7.41 -18.67 10.32
N PHE A 660 -7.70 -17.36 10.41
CA PHE A 660 -8.14 -16.57 9.26
C PHE A 660 -7.10 -16.47 8.13
N ARG A 661 -5.80 -16.44 8.46
CA ARG A 661 -4.74 -16.48 7.43
C ARG A 661 -4.59 -17.85 6.80
N GLY A 662 -4.70 -18.91 7.61
CA GLY A 662 -4.79 -20.27 7.10
C GLY A 662 -5.91 -20.36 6.07
N ILE A 663 -7.12 -19.89 6.42
CA ILE A 663 -8.27 -19.82 5.51
C ILE A 663 -7.90 -19.04 4.23
N GLN A 664 -7.27 -17.87 4.36
CA GLN A 664 -6.92 -17.02 3.22
C GLN A 664 -6.05 -17.72 2.16
N GLN A 665 -5.14 -18.62 2.56
CA GLN A 665 -4.28 -19.37 1.62
C GLN A 665 -5.06 -20.36 0.73
N TYR A 666 -6.22 -20.78 1.19
CA TYR A 666 -7.13 -21.69 0.50
C TYR A 666 -8.45 -21.01 0.11
N SER A 667 -8.47 -19.68 0.08
CA SER A 667 -9.65 -18.90 -0.32
C SER A 667 -9.49 -18.28 -1.69
N THR A 668 -10.57 -18.30 -2.46
CA THR A 668 -10.71 -17.55 -3.71
C THR A 668 -11.53 -16.30 -3.47
N MET A 669 -11.07 -15.15 -3.98
CA MET A 669 -11.81 -13.90 -3.91
C MET A 669 -12.85 -13.86 -5.04
N VAL A 670 -14.13 -13.75 -4.69
CA VAL A 670 -15.23 -13.71 -5.67
C VAL A 670 -16.04 -12.42 -5.54
N TYR A 671 -16.70 -12.00 -6.61
CA TYR A 671 -17.59 -10.84 -6.60
C TYR A 671 -18.98 -11.19 -6.08
N ASP A 672 -19.74 -10.18 -5.64
CA ASP A 672 -21.09 -10.34 -5.11
C ASP A 672 -22.06 -11.07 -6.08
N ASN A 673 -21.86 -10.94 -7.40
CA ASN A 673 -22.67 -11.66 -8.39
C ASN A 673 -22.44 -13.17 -8.31
N PHE A 674 -21.18 -13.61 -8.19
CA PHE A 674 -20.85 -15.02 -8.04
C PHE A 674 -21.51 -15.61 -6.80
N LEU A 675 -21.51 -14.85 -5.68
CA LEU A 675 -22.20 -15.26 -4.45
C LEU A 675 -23.71 -15.46 -4.67
N ARG A 676 -24.35 -14.54 -5.40
CA ARG A 676 -25.79 -14.59 -5.69
C ARG A 676 -26.15 -15.78 -6.58
N GLU A 677 -25.38 -16.00 -7.65
CA GLU A 677 -25.63 -17.08 -8.61
C GLU A 677 -25.35 -18.46 -8.01
N ASN A 678 -24.38 -18.57 -7.11
CA ASN A 678 -23.93 -19.84 -6.52
C ASN A 678 -24.32 -20.00 -5.06
N HIS A 679 -25.35 -19.27 -4.58
CA HIS A 679 -25.76 -19.29 -3.17
C HIS A 679 -26.07 -20.70 -2.65
N SER A 680 -26.54 -21.61 -3.51
CA SER A 680 -26.82 -23.02 -3.17
C SER A 680 -25.56 -23.85 -2.89
N TYR A 681 -24.40 -23.40 -3.37
CA TYR A 681 -23.09 -24.04 -3.20
C TYR A 681 -22.21 -23.31 -2.19
N ILE A 682 -22.76 -22.34 -1.45
CA ILE A 682 -22.04 -21.55 -0.46
C ILE A 682 -22.65 -21.81 0.90
N GLN A 683 -21.80 -22.17 1.86
CA GLN A 683 -22.19 -22.34 3.25
C GLN A 683 -21.51 -21.29 4.12
N GLU A 684 -22.31 -20.54 4.88
CA GLU A 684 -21.78 -19.71 5.96
C GLU A 684 -21.54 -20.60 7.20
N GLU A 685 -20.28 -20.67 7.63
CA GLU A 685 -19.89 -21.41 8.81
C GLU A 685 -20.15 -20.59 10.08
N LYS A 686 -20.36 -21.25 11.23
CA LYS A 686 -20.68 -20.57 12.51
C LYS A 686 -19.64 -19.53 12.92
N GLN A 687 -18.42 -19.70 12.45
CA GLN A 687 -17.29 -18.81 12.71
C GLN A 687 -17.25 -17.57 11.79
N GLY A 688 -18.21 -17.42 10.87
CA GLY A 688 -18.39 -16.23 10.03
C GLY A 688 -17.57 -16.21 8.73
N TYR A 689 -17.05 -17.35 8.27
CA TYR A 689 -16.43 -17.47 6.95
C TYR A 689 -17.32 -18.26 5.99
N LEU A 690 -17.19 -17.99 4.69
CA LEU A 690 -17.93 -18.70 3.64
C LEU A 690 -17.11 -19.88 3.12
N ARG A 691 -17.73 -21.06 3.02
CA ARG A 691 -17.15 -22.28 2.45
C ARG A 691 -17.81 -22.63 1.13
N TRP A 692 -16.99 -23.05 0.15
CA TRP A 692 -17.45 -23.58 -1.12
C TRP A 692 -17.82 -25.06 -0.99
N LEU A 693 -19.02 -25.41 -1.45
CA LEU A 693 -19.53 -26.78 -1.54
C LEU A 693 -19.67 -27.26 -2.99
N GLY A 694 -19.37 -26.41 -3.97
CA GLY A 694 -19.37 -26.78 -5.38
C GLY A 694 -18.07 -27.47 -5.80
N ILE A 695 -17.93 -27.68 -7.11
CA ILE A 695 -16.73 -28.28 -7.71
C ILE A 695 -15.60 -27.24 -7.72
N TYR A 696 -14.39 -27.68 -7.39
CA TYR A 696 -13.15 -26.96 -7.61
C TYR A 696 -12.28 -27.79 -8.54
N ASP A 697 -11.81 -27.19 -9.63
CA ASP A 697 -11.00 -27.89 -10.63
C ASP A 697 -9.51 -27.61 -10.41
N GLU A 698 -8.65 -28.64 -10.46
CA GLU A 698 -7.21 -28.47 -10.26
C GLU A 698 -6.50 -27.85 -11.48
N ASP A 699 -7.12 -27.80 -12.67
CA ASP A 699 -6.51 -27.18 -13.85
C ASP A 699 -6.84 -25.69 -13.95
N TYR A 700 -8.05 -25.28 -13.55
CA TYR A 700 -8.50 -23.88 -13.70
C TYR A 700 -9.09 -23.22 -12.44
N GLY A 701 -9.24 -23.95 -11.35
CA GLY A 701 -9.74 -23.47 -10.07
C GLY A 701 -11.27 -23.41 -10.01
N LEU A 702 -11.79 -22.33 -9.40
CA LEU A 702 -13.22 -22.15 -9.22
C LEU A 702 -13.92 -21.83 -10.57
N SER A 703 -14.75 -22.75 -11.07
CA SER A 703 -15.67 -22.50 -12.18
C SER A 703 -17.06 -23.06 -11.88
N GLN A 704 -18.09 -22.24 -12.04
CA GLN A 704 -19.46 -22.69 -12.35
C GLN A 704 -20.07 -21.62 -13.26
N ASN A 705 -20.45 -22.02 -14.48
CA ASN A 705 -20.89 -21.20 -15.61
C ASN A 705 -19.87 -20.15 -16.11
N PRO A 706 -18.88 -20.54 -16.94
CA PRO A 706 -18.03 -19.60 -17.67
C PRO A 706 -18.85 -18.59 -18.47
N GLU A 707 -20.06 -18.95 -18.91
CA GLU A 707 -20.91 -18.07 -19.71
C GLU A 707 -21.40 -16.81 -18.99
N LYS A 708 -21.37 -16.70 -17.66
CA LYS A 708 -22.01 -15.57 -16.94
C LYS A 708 -21.16 -14.85 -15.89
N GLN A 709 -19.95 -15.35 -15.60
CA GLN A 709 -19.12 -14.84 -14.49
C GLN A 709 -18.72 -13.36 -14.63
N ASP A 710 -18.66 -12.85 -15.88
CA ASP A 710 -18.26 -11.47 -16.20
C ASP A 710 -19.43 -10.62 -16.75
N ASP A 711 -20.65 -11.16 -16.88
CA ASP A 711 -21.68 -10.53 -17.72
C ASP A 711 -22.27 -9.22 -17.14
N TYR A 712 -22.00 -8.88 -15.88
CA TYR A 712 -22.51 -7.62 -15.29
C TYR A 712 -21.56 -7.01 -14.26
N ILE A 713 -20.40 -6.52 -14.71
CA ILE A 713 -19.67 -5.44 -14.04
C ILE A 713 -20.36 -4.13 -14.45
N ILE A 714 -21.23 -3.60 -13.58
CA ILE A 714 -21.80 -2.25 -13.73
C ILE A 714 -20.87 -1.23 -13.09
#